data_AF-A0A0W4ZAL6-F1
#
_entry.id   AF-A0A0W4ZAL6-F1
#
_cell.length_a   1.000
_cell.length_b   1.000
_cell.length_c   1.000
_cell.angle_alpha   90.00
_cell.angle_beta   90.00
_cell.angle_gamma   90.00
#
_symmetry.space_group_name_H-M   'P 1'
#
loop_
_entity.id
_entity.type
_entity.pdbx_description
1 polymer ?
#
loop_
_entity_poly.entity_id
_entity_poly.type
_entity_poly.pdbx_seq_one_letter_code
_entity_poly.pdbx_strand_id
1 'polypeptide(L)'
;MARPVKRQAVQGAADDIDEKHLLAFIAKEKYKEENKCKQELEKYCEELKKIDGGSDVNKNVKGLCEDGKQQDKCKLKGEVEKVLKAFEGELQEALKDIKDENCKKYEEKCILLEETDHGAIKENCVNLREKCYKLKREKVAVELLLRALGGDAKDDGKCKEKIEKVCPLLSRESEELMSFCLNPSGTCGELKGKLGTVCQPLKEDLKDGELAEKCHERLEKCHFYGEACNDAKCKDFEEKCKKNNITYKAPESDFSPVKPSASLLRRIGFDDVYKKAEKHGIIIGKTGVDLPRKSGTNFLQDLLLVLSRDEKETDTDKKCTKALEKCDASKYLDHNLKELCDKNDKQNKCKELLDVNVKERCTNLKLKLYLKDLSTKFEKAEKSDLLSWGQLPTLFTKGECAELESECFYLENACKDNEIGEACQNLRSACYKKGQDRMLNKFFQKELRGNLGLVRYRSDPGDCKKYVVGNCTKLDKKYLPRCLYPKELCYGLSNDIFLQSKELSALLDDQRDFPLEKDCVELKEKCDELSSDSLLNLEKCITLKRRCEYFKVTERFRKVFLEKKDDSLMTQENCTKVLHEKCNTLYKRRKNSFSVSCALPEETCSYMVFHTSQDCKYLKENIKNGEIVGKIEKANGNEATLEELCTTWGRHCHQLVENCPDQLKKENGNNHNCEALDEKCKETFQKLKLEDELTHLLKGSLKDENECKKTLEKYCPELEKNEAFKTLYGKCDDNTKGNVCTKLVDKVKKKCPTLKTDLEEAKKELKVRKEEYDALKQAAEKSTKEAKLLLSKSGKAAMPTAQNGSDSTLVPPPQQAPAGSSGSGSPPAVPPPPPQNGTPDTPDGTSGTPSGTPSTTGQTKNNAKLGLVKRAYVDGGVSEAEVKAFDATTVALEMYLELKEECSALQLDCGFREECQESKQACEKIDELCGGIKPLEIKPHHTETQKEISTTTTTTTTTTTTTTTTTTTTTTTTTKPGSGGKVTEECTMIQTTDTWVTRTSLHTSTTTSTSTVTSTVTLTSMRKCKPTKCTTDSNKETDKGGEEGEEDVKPNDGMKIRVPDMIKIMLLGVIVMGMM
;
A
#
# COMPACT_ATOMS: atom_id res chain seq x y z
N MET A 1 9.47 -10.92 14.07
CA MET A 1 10.17 -12.20 14.33
C MET A 1 9.54 -12.85 15.56
N ALA A 2 9.15 -14.12 15.51
CA ALA A 2 8.74 -14.85 16.71
C ALA A 2 9.97 -15.18 17.58
N ARG A 3 9.79 -15.29 18.91
CA ARG A 3 10.88 -15.75 19.81
C ARG A 3 11.25 -17.20 19.45
N PRO A 4 12.54 -17.59 19.50
CA PRO A 4 12.93 -18.99 19.41
C PRO A 4 12.46 -19.73 20.66
N VAL A 5 11.38 -20.49 20.53
CA VAL A 5 10.80 -21.29 21.62
C VAL A 5 11.74 -22.45 21.96
N LYS A 6 12.04 -22.64 23.25
CA LYS A 6 12.77 -23.81 23.75
C LYS A 6 11.92 -25.07 23.59
N ARG A 7 12.00 -25.73 22.43
CA ARG A 7 11.60 -27.14 22.33
C ARG A 7 12.52 -27.99 23.22
N GLN A 8 11.96 -28.94 23.97
CA GLN A 8 12.76 -29.84 24.79
C GLN A 8 13.70 -30.65 23.91
N ALA A 9 14.98 -30.71 24.30
CA ALA A 9 15.97 -31.50 23.58
C ALA A 9 15.73 -32.99 23.83
N VAL A 10 15.50 -33.76 22.77
CA VAL A 10 15.66 -35.21 22.80
C VAL A 10 17.15 -35.48 22.99
N GLN A 11 17.53 -36.19 24.04
CA GLN A 11 18.93 -36.43 24.41
C GLN A 11 19.58 -37.53 23.55
N GLY A 12 19.71 -37.25 22.25
CA GLY A 12 20.79 -37.83 21.44
C GLY A 12 22.04 -36.96 21.61
N ALA A 13 23.21 -37.58 21.79
CA ALA A 13 24.47 -36.83 21.87
C ALA A 13 24.77 -36.19 20.50
N ALA A 14 24.62 -34.87 20.40
CA ALA A 14 25.22 -34.11 19.32
C ALA A 14 26.71 -33.93 19.64
N ASP A 15 27.59 -34.35 18.73
CA ASP A 15 29.03 -34.08 18.84
C ASP A 15 29.23 -32.57 18.94
N ASP A 16 29.79 -32.09 20.05
CA ASP A 16 29.98 -30.66 20.24
C ASP A 16 31.23 -30.18 19.49
N ILE A 17 31.20 -28.95 18.98
CA ILE A 17 32.28 -28.37 18.19
C ILE A 17 33.42 -27.97 19.13
N ASP A 18 34.37 -28.89 19.25
CA ASP A 18 35.52 -28.76 20.15
C ASP A 18 36.64 -27.88 19.57
N GLU A 19 37.72 -27.75 20.34
CA GLU A 19 38.89 -26.96 19.95
C GLU A 19 39.60 -27.46 18.69
N LYS A 20 39.48 -28.76 18.37
CA LYS A 20 40.18 -29.44 17.26
C LYS A 20 39.52 -29.12 15.93
N HIS A 21 38.19 -29.07 15.90
CA HIS A 21 37.42 -28.62 14.75
C HIS A 21 37.73 -27.16 14.40
N LEU A 22 37.94 -26.31 15.41
CA LEU A 22 38.32 -24.91 15.20
C LEU A 22 39.77 -24.76 14.75
N LEU A 23 40.70 -25.51 15.33
CA LEU A 23 42.10 -25.56 14.89
C LEU A 23 42.20 -25.98 13.42
N ALA A 24 41.44 -27.01 13.01
CA ALA A 24 41.34 -27.47 11.63
C ALA A 24 40.83 -26.38 10.67
N PHE A 25 39.79 -25.64 11.05
CA PHE A 25 39.22 -24.56 10.25
C PHE A 25 40.14 -23.34 10.11
N ILE A 26 40.84 -22.97 11.19
CA ILE A 26 41.75 -21.80 11.23
C ILE A 26 43.05 -22.10 10.50
N ALA A 27 43.69 -23.26 10.78
CA ALA A 27 44.95 -23.64 10.16
C ALA A 27 44.78 -24.20 8.74
N LYS A 28 43.58 -24.70 8.38
CA LYS A 28 43.30 -25.33 7.08
C LYS A 28 44.31 -26.46 6.82
N GLU A 29 44.70 -26.72 5.57
CA GLU A 29 45.78 -27.66 5.19
C GLU A 29 47.06 -27.56 6.06
N LYS A 30 47.39 -26.37 6.60
CA LYS A 30 48.64 -26.10 7.31
C LYS A 30 48.69 -26.73 8.70
N TYR A 31 47.59 -27.30 9.19
CA TYR A 31 47.55 -28.11 10.42
C TYR A 31 48.56 -29.27 10.39
N LYS A 32 48.88 -29.77 9.19
CA LYS A 32 49.86 -30.86 8.93
C LYS A 32 51.28 -30.50 9.40
N GLU A 33 51.65 -29.22 9.40
CA GLU A 33 52.99 -28.71 9.75
C GLU A 33 52.92 -27.76 10.96
N GLU A 34 53.46 -28.18 12.11
CA GLU A 34 53.35 -27.43 13.39
C GLU A 34 53.80 -25.96 13.28
N ASN A 35 54.86 -25.67 12.51
CA ASN A 35 55.36 -24.30 12.35
C ASN A 35 54.42 -23.43 11.50
N LYS A 36 53.80 -23.97 10.44
CA LYS A 36 52.82 -23.25 9.60
C LYS A 36 51.48 -23.10 10.33
N CYS A 37 51.05 -24.16 11.01
CA CYS A 37 49.91 -24.15 11.93
C CYS A 37 50.05 -23.01 12.96
N LYS A 38 51.20 -22.93 13.62
CA LYS A 38 51.48 -21.88 14.61
C LYS A 38 51.43 -20.49 13.99
N GLN A 39 52.05 -20.29 12.83
CA GLN A 39 52.07 -18.98 12.15
C GLN A 39 50.67 -18.46 11.79
N GLU A 40 49.78 -19.31 11.24
CA GLU A 40 48.40 -18.90 10.98
C GLU A 40 47.60 -18.70 12.27
N LEU A 41 47.83 -19.51 13.31
CA LEU A 41 47.13 -19.37 14.58
C LEU A 41 47.54 -18.08 15.33
N GLU A 42 48.83 -17.76 15.38
CA GLU A 42 49.36 -16.50 15.92
C GLU A 42 48.78 -15.30 15.16
N LYS A 43 48.80 -15.33 13.82
CA LYS A 43 48.21 -14.29 12.97
C LYS A 43 46.70 -14.11 13.23
N TYR A 44 45.94 -15.20 13.27
CA TYR A 44 44.50 -15.18 13.54
C TYR A 44 44.17 -14.58 14.90
N CYS A 45 44.89 -15.00 15.95
CA CYS A 45 44.70 -14.46 17.30
C CYS A 45 45.11 -12.98 17.40
N GLU A 46 46.16 -12.55 16.69
CA GLU A 46 46.55 -11.14 16.60
C GLU A 46 45.56 -10.28 15.79
N GLU A 47 44.82 -10.85 14.83
CA GLU A 47 43.72 -10.15 14.15
C GLU A 47 42.50 -9.99 15.07
N LEU A 48 42.19 -11.00 15.91
CA LEU A 48 41.13 -10.91 16.92
C LEU A 48 41.45 -9.91 18.04
N LYS A 49 42.66 -9.94 18.62
CA LYS A 49 43.09 -9.00 19.68
C LYS A 49 42.91 -7.54 19.29
N LYS A 50 43.09 -7.20 18.00
CA LYS A 50 42.94 -5.84 17.45
C LYS A 50 41.47 -5.37 17.32
N ILE A 51 40.49 -6.19 17.69
CA ILE A 51 39.05 -5.84 17.66
C ILE A 51 38.59 -5.36 19.03
N ASP A 52 38.70 -6.21 20.05
CA ASP A 52 38.19 -6.02 21.41
C ASP A 52 39.19 -6.40 22.51
N GLY A 53 40.41 -6.83 22.14
CA GLY A 53 41.34 -7.50 23.05
C GLY A 53 41.19 -9.03 23.11
N GLY A 54 40.32 -9.64 22.29
CA GLY A 54 40.08 -11.09 22.28
C GLY A 54 39.25 -11.58 23.49
N SER A 55 38.44 -10.71 24.07
CA SER A 55 37.66 -10.96 25.28
C SER A 55 36.32 -11.65 25.03
N ASP A 56 35.57 -11.18 24.04
CA ASP A 56 34.18 -11.53 23.73
C ASP A 56 34.05 -12.69 22.70
N VAL A 57 35.14 -13.37 22.37
CA VAL A 57 35.15 -14.50 21.43
C VAL A 57 34.65 -15.82 22.06
N ASN A 58 34.33 -16.81 21.22
CA ASN A 58 33.94 -18.15 21.67
C ASN A 58 35.00 -18.77 22.61
N LYS A 59 34.57 -19.46 23.67
CA LYS A 59 35.45 -20.06 24.69
C LYS A 59 36.57 -20.94 24.11
N ASN A 60 36.29 -21.71 23.06
CA ASN A 60 37.27 -22.61 22.44
C ASN A 60 38.28 -21.83 21.59
N VAL A 61 37.84 -20.74 20.93
CA VAL A 61 38.75 -19.77 20.27
C VAL A 61 39.64 -19.07 21.28
N LYS A 62 39.09 -18.70 22.44
CA LYS A 62 39.86 -18.10 23.54
C LYS A 62 40.95 -19.05 24.05
N GLY A 63 40.65 -20.34 24.14
CA GLY A 63 41.61 -21.40 24.47
C GLY A 63 42.74 -21.56 23.45
N LEU A 64 42.43 -21.45 22.15
CA LEU A 64 43.42 -21.46 21.06
C LEU A 64 44.33 -20.21 21.08
N CYS A 65 43.76 -19.07 21.48
CA CYS A 65 44.44 -17.78 21.54
C CYS A 65 45.07 -17.44 22.91
N GLU A 66 45.22 -18.41 23.81
CA GLU A 66 45.99 -18.22 25.05
C GLU A 66 47.46 -17.92 24.75
N ASP A 67 47.99 -16.81 25.27
CA ASP A 67 49.33 -16.32 24.92
C ASP A 67 50.43 -17.34 25.19
N GLY A 68 51.29 -17.57 24.18
CA GLY A 68 52.42 -18.49 24.22
C GLY A 68 52.08 -19.98 24.00
N LYS A 69 50.80 -20.36 23.98
CA LYS A 69 50.38 -21.78 23.88
C LYS A 69 50.14 -22.29 22.45
N GLN A 70 50.28 -21.43 21.44
CA GLN A 70 49.98 -21.76 20.03
C GLN A 70 50.78 -22.98 19.53
N GLN A 71 52.03 -23.13 19.97
CA GLN A 71 52.85 -24.31 19.66
C GLN A 71 52.25 -25.60 20.24
N ASP A 72 51.74 -25.57 21.48
CA ASP A 72 51.17 -26.74 22.14
C ASP A 72 49.80 -27.12 21.55
N LYS A 73 49.02 -26.13 21.11
CA LYS A 73 47.77 -26.39 20.35
C LYS A 73 48.07 -27.08 19.01
N CYS A 74 49.11 -26.65 18.28
CA CYS A 74 49.49 -27.29 17.01
C CYS A 74 50.05 -28.72 17.16
N LYS A 75 50.51 -29.14 18.36
CA LYS A 75 50.86 -30.55 18.63
C LYS A 75 49.64 -31.49 18.58
N LEU A 76 48.41 -30.95 18.67
CA LEU A 76 47.16 -31.72 18.56
C LEU A 76 46.85 -32.22 17.14
N LYS A 77 47.74 -32.02 16.15
CA LYS A 77 47.56 -32.47 14.75
C LYS A 77 47.12 -33.95 14.63
N GLY A 78 47.70 -34.85 15.42
CA GLY A 78 47.35 -36.28 15.45
C GLY A 78 46.02 -36.61 16.13
N GLU A 79 45.35 -35.61 16.72
CA GLU A 79 43.94 -35.69 17.13
C GLU A 79 43.01 -35.06 16.09
N VAL A 80 43.44 -33.99 15.42
CA VAL A 80 42.74 -33.44 14.25
C VAL A 80 42.61 -34.49 13.14
N GLU A 81 43.67 -35.25 12.84
CA GLU A 81 43.62 -36.38 11.89
C GLU A 81 42.59 -37.45 12.28
N LYS A 82 42.41 -37.72 13.59
CA LYS A 82 41.41 -38.68 14.07
C LYS A 82 39.99 -38.15 13.90
N VAL A 83 39.77 -36.86 14.15
CA VAL A 83 38.48 -36.18 13.92
C VAL A 83 38.15 -36.19 12.43
N LEU A 84 39.09 -35.83 11.56
CA LEU A 84 38.91 -35.82 10.10
C LEU A 84 38.60 -37.22 9.55
N LYS A 85 39.39 -38.23 9.93
CA LYS A 85 39.16 -39.61 9.48
C LYS A 85 37.85 -40.22 10.00
N ALA A 86 37.42 -39.87 11.22
CA ALA A 86 36.11 -40.26 11.73
C ALA A 86 34.99 -39.58 10.94
N PHE A 87 35.10 -38.28 10.69
CA PHE A 87 34.11 -37.49 9.96
C PHE A 87 33.98 -37.93 8.48
N GLU A 88 35.08 -38.30 7.82
CA GLU A 88 35.04 -38.87 6.46
C GLU A 88 34.15 -40.12 6.41
N GLY A 89 34.27 -41.02 7.40
CA GLY A 89 33.40 -42.19 7.53
C GLY A 89 31.93 -41.85 7.81
N GLU A 90 31.66 -40.90 8.72
CA GLU A 90 30.29 -40.42 8.97
C GLU A 90 29.65 -39.86 7.70
N LEU A 91 30.42 -39.10 6.91
CA LEU A 91 29.97 -38.38 5.73
C LEU A 91 29.72 -39.32 4.55
N GLN A 92 30.57 -40.34 4.35
CA GLN A 92 30.34 -41.38 3.34
C GLN A 92 29.06 -42.17 3.61
N GLU A 93 28.71 -42.45 4.87
CA GLU A 93 27.43 -43.07 5.22
C GLU A 93 26.26 -42.09 4.96
N ALA A 94 26.40 -40.84 5.41
CA ALA A 94 25.37 -39.81 5.28
C ALA A 94 24.99 -39.49 3.83
N LEU A 95 25.92 -39.66 2.88
CA LEU A 95 25.74 -39.39 1.45
C LEU A 95 24.91 -40.43 0.69
N LYS A 96 24.70 -41.63 1.27
CA LYS A 96 23.92 -42.72 0.67
C LYS A 96 22.42 -42.46 0.67
N ASP A 97 21.91 -41.93 1.77
CA ASP A 97 20.48 -41.68 2.03
C ASP A 97 20.34 -40.39 2.85
N ILE A 98 20.19 -39.26 2.14
CA ILE A 98 20.17 -37.93 2.76
C ILE A 98 18.79 -37.56 3.29
N LYS A 99 18.78 -37.21 4.58
CA LYS A 99 17.62 -36.75 5.36
C LYS A 99 17.92 -35.41 6.01
N ASP A 100 16.90 -34.75 6.55
CA ASP A 100 17.09 -33.46 7.22
C ASP A 100 18.02 -33.57 8.43
N GLU A 101 18.05 -34.73 9.08
CA GLU A 101 18.91 -35.05 10.21
C GLU A 101 20.38 -35.05 9.77
N ASN A 102 20.71 -35.69 8.64
CA ASN A 102 22.06 -35.69 8.07
C ASN A 102 22.50 -34.26 7.74
N CYS A 103 21.63 -33.49 7.09
CA CYS A 103 21.91 -32.09 6.77
C CYS A 103 22.20 -31.28 8.04
N LYS A 104 21.28 -31.31 9.03
CA LYS A 104 21.44 -30.60 10.31
C LYS A 104 22.69 -31.02 11.10
N LYS A 105 23.10 -32.30 11.05
CA LYS A 105 24.28 -32.81 11.78
C LYS A 105 25.60 -32.49 11.07
N TYR A 106 25.65 -32.54 9.74
CA TYR A 106 26.91 -32.57 8.99
C TYR A 106 27.20 -31.31 8.16
N GLU A 107 26.20 -30.47 7.82
CA GLU A 107 26.43 -29.23 7.06
C GLU A 107 27.43 -28.28 7.75
N GLU A 108 27.40 -28.19 9.09
CA GLU A 108 28.33 -27.36 9.87
C GLU A 108 29.73 -27.99 10.00
N LYS A 109 29.83 -29.29 10.36
CA LYS A 109 31.11 -30.02 10.36
C LYS A 109 31.81 -29.88 9.00
N CYS A 110 31.07 -29.94 7.90
CA CYS A 110 31.61 -29.76 6.55
C CYS A 110 32.25 -28.40 6.30
N ILE A 111 31.58 -27.30 6.71
CA ILE A 111 32.12 -25.94 6.55
C ILE A 111 33.41 -25.76 7.37
N LEU A 112 33.53 -26.44 8.52
CA LEU A 112 34.73 -26.38 9.36
C LEU A 112 35.91 -27.22 8.85
N LEU A 113 35.65 -28.34 8.15
CA LEU A 113 36.67 -29.37 7.92
C LEU A 113 37.10 -29.54 6.45
N GLU A 114 36.36 -29.00 5.47
CA GLU A 114 36.63 -29.22 4.05
C GLU A 114 37.92 -28.56 3.51
N GLU A 115 38.44 -27.52 4.18
CA GLU A 115 39.66 -26.81 3.76
C GLU A 115 40.94 -27.42 4.36
N THR A 116 40.86 -28.61 4.97
CA THR A 116 42.01 -29.32 5.57
C THR A 116 42.83 -30.15 4.60
N ASP A 117 42.36 -30.32 3.34
CA ASP A 117 42.98 -31.20 2.34
C ASP A 117 43.20 -32.63 2.89
N HIS A 118 42.12 -33.24 3.39
CA HIS A 118 42.14 -34.57 4.00
C HIS A 118 41.13 -35.50 3.32
N GLY A 119 41.64 -36.57 2.70
CA GLY A 119 40.83 -37.57 2.01
C GLY A 119 39.90 -36.95 0.95
N ALA A 120 38.71 -37.51 0.82
CA ALA A 120 37.64 -36.99 -0.04
C ALA A 120 36.70 -36.02 0.68
N ILE A 121 37.06 -35.49 1.87
CA ILE A 121 36.14 -34.66 2.69
C ILE A 121 35.63 -33.45 1.92
N LYS A 122 36.48 -32.75 1.15
CA LYS A 122 36.07 -31.57 0.36
C LYS A 122 34.96 -31.89 -0.64
N GLU A 123 35.19 -32.89 -1.50
CA GLU A 123 34.22 -33.33 -2.52
C GLU A 123 32.92 -33.84 -1.86
N ASN A 124 33.05 -34.68 -0.85
CA ASN A 124 31.92 -35.22 -0.10
C ASN A 124 31.09 -34.13 0.59
N CYS A 125 31.72 -33.05 1.06
CA CYS A 125 31.03 -31.90 1.66
C CYS A 125 30.33 -31.00 0.66
N VAL A 126 30.90 -30.79 -0.53
CA VAL A 126 30.21 -30.11 -1.65
C VAL A 126 28.99 -30.93 -2.06
N ASN A 127 29.16 -32.24 -2.27
CA ASN A 127 28.08 -33.18 -2.59
C ASN A 127 26.97 -33.23 -1.52
N LEU A 128 27.33 -33.19 -0.22
CA LEU A 128 26.36 -33.13 0.88
C LEU A 128 25.51 -31.86 0.78
N ARG A 129 26.14 -30.69 0.67
CA ARG A 129 25.44 -29.39 0.62
C ARG A 129 24.52 -29.29 -0.59
N GLU A 130 24.98 -29.72 -1.77
CA GLU A 130 24.17 -29.65 -2.98
C GLU A 130 22.92 -30.54 -2.88
N LYS A 131 23.07 -31.80 -2.41
CA LYS A 131 21.94 -32.69 -2.16
C LYS A 131 21.01 -32.16 -1.06
N CYS A 132 21.54 -31.59 0.02
CA CYS A 132 20.76 -30.98 1.10
C CYS A 132 19.98 -29.74 0.64
N TYR A 133 20.53 -28.93 -0.26
CA TYR A 133 19.83 -27.80 -0.88
C TYR A 133 18.71 -28.28 -1.82
N LYS A 134 19.01 -29.23 -2.71
CA LYS A 134 18.02 -29.89 -3.59
C LYS A 134 16.84 -30.46 -2.78
N LEU A 135 17.11 -31.23 -1.72
CA LEU A 135 16.07 -31.79 -0.83
C LEU A 135 15.20 -30.71 -0.17
N LYS A 136 15.79 -29.57 0.22
CA LYS A 136 15.05 -28.46 0.86
C LYS A 136 14.21 -27.67 -0.16
N ARG A 137 14.64 -27.56 -1.42
CA ARG A 137 13.82 -27.01 -2.53
C ARG A 137 12.71 -27.96 -2.97
N GLU A 138 13.01 -29.25 -3.10
CA GLU A 138 12.04 -30.32 -3.42
C GLU A 138 10.86 -30.33 -2.44
N LYS A 139 11.12 -30.19 -1.14
CA LYS A 139 10.08 -30.10 -0.10
C LYS A 139 9.15 -28.91 -0.27
N VAL A 140 9.61 -27.79 -0.83
CA VAL A 140 8.75 -26.64 -1.15
C VAL A 140 7.87 -26.93 -2.35
N ALA A 141 8.40 -27.56 -3.40
CA ALA A 141 7.61 -28.00 -4.54
C ALA A 141 6.53 -29.03 -4.15
N VAL A 142 6.87 -29.99 -3.27
CA VAL A 142 5.91 -30.92 -2.65
C VAL A 142 4.85 -30.18 -1.83
N GLU A 143 5.24 -29.22 -0.99
CA GLU A 143 4.27 -28.46 -0.18
C GLU A 143 3.26 -27.72 -1.07
N LEU A 144 3.73 -27.10 -2.16
CA LEU A 144 2.87 -26.43 -3.14
C LEU A 144 1.98 -27.38 -3.94
N LEU A 145 2.50 -28.53 -4.40
CA LEU A 145 1.70 -29.52 -5.12
C LEU A 145 0.59 -30.09 -4.24
N LEU A 146 0.88 -30.45 -2.99
CA LEU A 146 -0.14 -30.91 -2.05
C LEU A 146 -1.23 -29.85 -1.80
N ARG A 147 -0.86 -28.56 -1.72
CA ARG A 147 -1.83 -27.45 -1.61
C ARG A 147 -2.66 -27.25 -2.89
N ALA A 148 -2.08 -27.50 -4.08
CA ALA A 148 -2.75 -27.35 -5.38
C ALA A 148 -3.69 -28.53 -5.71
N LEU A 149 -3.35 -29.73 -5.24
CA LEU A 149 -4.17 -30.93 -5.39
C LEU A 149 -5.29 -30.98 -4.35
N GLY A 150 -5.01 -30.65 -3.09
CA GLY A 150 -5.96 -30.74 -1.98
C GLY A 150 -6.45 -32.18 -1.77
N GLY A 151 -7.76 -32.36 -1.56
CA GLY A 151 -8.38 -33.67 -1.40
C GLY A 151 -8.17 -34.67 -2.54
N ASP A 152 -7.77 -34.23 -3.73
CA ASP A 152 -7.47 -35.11 -4.88
C ASP A 152 -6.14 -35.88 -4.72
N ALA A 153 -5.22 -35.43 -3.87
CA ALA A 153 -3.87 -36.01 -3.73
C ALA A 153 -3.82 -37.47 -3.21
N LYS A 154 -4.94 -38.00 -2.70
CA LYS A 154 -5.04 -39.37 -2.15
C LYS A 154 -5.51 -40.43 -3.16
N ASP A 155 -6.03 -39.99 -4.31
CA ASP A 155 -6.62 -40.81 -5.37
C ASP A 155 -5.76 -40.67 -6.63
N ASP A 156 -5.18 -41.76 -7.12
CA ASP A 156 -4.13 -41.70 -8.15
C ASP A 156 -4.67 -41.20 -9.50
N GLY A 157 -5.95 -41.45 -9.79
CA GLY A 157 -6.62 -40.99 -11.00
C GLY A 157 -6.94 -39.49 -10.94
N LYS A 158 -7.57 -39.05 -9.85
CA LYS A 158 -7.88 -37.62 -9.62
C LYS A 158 -6.62 -36.78 -9.47
N CYS A 159 -5.63 -37.28 -8.76
CA CYS A 159 -4.32 -36.66 -8.65
C CYS A 159 -3.72 -36.41 -10.04
N LYS A 160 -3.71 -37.41 -10.94
CA LYS A 160 -3.19 -37.24 -12.30
C LYS A 160 -3.97 -36.18 -13.10
N GLU A 161 -5.30 -36.27 -13.12
CA GLU A 161 -6.17 -35.29 -13.80
C GLU A 161 -5.99 -33.86 -13.26
N LYS A 162 -5.74 -33.72 -11.95
CA LYS A 162 -5.52 -32.45 -11.28
C LYS A 162 -4.10 -31.91 -11.53
N ILE A 163 -3.07 -32.77 -11.53
CA ILE A 163 -1.70 -32.43 -11.97
C ILE A 163 -1.74 -31.84 -13.37
N GLU A 164 -2.40 -32.51 -14.31
CA GLU A 164 -2.50 -32.07 -15.72
C GLU A 164 -3.13 -30.67 -15.87
N LYS A 165 -3.97 -30.24 -14.92
CA LYS A 165 -4.60 -28.91 -14.89
C LYS A 165 -3.74 -27.83 -14.21
N VAL A 166 -2.94 -28.17 -13.19
CA VAL A 166 -2.16 -27.18 -12.42
C VAL A 166 -0.74 -26.98 -12.94
N CYS A 167 -0.13 -28.02 -13.49
CA CYS A 167 1.26 -28.01 -13.94
C CYS A 167 1.60 -27.08 -15.12
N PRO A 168 0.70 -26.73 -16.07
CA PRO A 168 1.00 -25.72 -17.10
C PRO A 168 1.33 -24.34 -16.52
N LEU A 169 0.87 -24.06 -15.29
CA LEU A 169 1.30 -22.91 -14.49
C LEU A 169 2.49 -23.28 -13.61
N LEU A 170 2.34 -24.26 -12.71
CA LEU A 170 3.32 -24.54 -11.64
C LEU A 170 4.71 -24.95 -12.15
N SER A 171 4.80 -25.65 -13.29
CA SER A 171 6.10 -26.03 -13.89
C SER A 171 6.98 -24.84 -14.26
N ARG A 172 6.40 -23.64 -14.38
CA ARG A 172 7.09 -22.39 -14.74
C ARG A 172 7.59 -21.62 -13.52
N GLU A 173 7.36 -22.11 -12.29
CA GLU A 173 7.71 -21.41 -11.05
C GLU A 173 8.97 -21.95 -10.36
N SER A 174 9.33 -23.23 -10.53
CA SER A 174 10.67 -23.75 -10.17
C SER A 174 11.04 -25.05 -10.92
N GLU A 175 12.33 -25.37 -10.93
CA GLU A 175 12.92 -26.56 -11.56
C GLU A 175 12.41 -27.88 -10.95
N GLU A 176 12.13 -27.89 -9.64
CA GLU A 176 11.54 -29.03 -8.94
C GLU A 176 10.08 -29.23 -9.32
N LEU A 177 9.30 -28.15 -9.43
CA LEU A 177 7.93 -28.21 -9.95
C LEU A 177 7.92 -28.71 -11.39
N MET A 178 8.83 -28.23 -12.25
CA MET A 178 9.01 -28.79 -13.60
C MET A 178 9.28 -30.29 -13.56
N SER A 179 10.20 -30.76 -12.72
CA SER A 179 10.52 -32.20 -12.59
C SER A 179 9.32 -33.05 -12.18
N PHE A 180 8.53 -32.60 -11.19
CA PHE A 180 7.29 -33.29 -10.79
C PHE A 180 6.22 -33.27 -11.89
N CYS A 181 6.11 -32.17 -12.63
CA CYS A 181 5.16 -32.02 -13.73
C CYS A 181 5.48 -32.91 -14.95
N LEU A 182 6.73 -33.34 -15.13
CA LEU A 182 7.14 -34.20 -16.25
C LEU A 182 6.79 -35.69 -16.05
N ASN A 183 6.39 -36.12 -14.85
CA ASN A 183 5.93 -37.49 -14.58
C ASN A 183 4.72 -37.51 -13.62
N PRO A 184 3.50 -37.18 -14.10
CA PRO A 184 2.31 -37.13 -13.24
C PRO A 184 2.05 -38.42 -12.43
N SER A 185 2.25 -39.60 -13.04
CA SER A 185 2.00 -40.89 -12.40
C SER A 185 2.98 -41.17 -11.25
N GLY A 186 4.28 -40.91 -11.46
CA GLY A 186 5.30 -41.06 -10.42
C GLY A 186 5.09 -40.05 -9.28
N THR A 187 4.83 -38.80 -9.64
CA THR A 187 4.53 -37.71 -8.71
C THR A 187 3.33 -38.04 -7.80
N CYS A 188 2.24 -38.57 -8.34
CA CYS A 188 1.09 -38.97 -7.51
C CYS A 188 1.46 -40.06 -6.49
N GLY A 189 2.22 -41.09 -6.89
CA GLY A 189 2.70 -42.12 -5.96
C GLY A 189 3.59 -41.57 -4.85
N GLU A 190 4.48 -40.64 -5.18
CA GLU A 190 5.38 -40.00 -4.21
C GLU A 190 4.66 -39.05 -3.25
N LEU A 191 3.77 -38.19 -3.77
CA LEU A 191 2.96 -37.28 -2.96
C LEU A 191 2.04 -38.05 -2.00
N LYS A 192 1.47 -39.18 -2.44
CA LYS A 192 0.68 -40.10 -1.61
C LYS A 192 1.50 -40.75 -0.50
N GLY A 193 2.77 -41.07 -0.74
CA GLY A 193 3.71 -41.48 0.31
C GLY A 193 3.98 -40.35 1.31
N LYS A 194 4.21 -39.12 0.83
CA LYS A 194 4.50 -37.94 1.65
C LYS A 194 3.28 -37.42 2.44
N LEU A 195 2.05 -37.71 2.01
CA LEU A 195 0.81 -37.38 2.75
C LEU A 195 0.82 -37.94 4.18
N GLY A 196 1.36 -39.14 4.44
CA GLY A 196 1.40 -39.71 5.79
C GLY A 196 2.05 -38.77 6.81
N THR A 197 3.21 -38.22 6.46
CA THR A 197 3.98 -37.26 7.28
C THR A 197 3.28 -35.91 7.42
N VAL A 198 2.60 -35.44 6.37
CA VAL A 198 1.84 -34.17 6.38
C VAL A 198 0.56 -34.30 7.24
N CYS A 199 -0.06 -35.47 7.25
CA CYS A 199 -1.29 -35.77 7.97
C CYS A 199 -1.10 -36.15 9.44
N GLN A 200 0.04 -36.74 9.84
CA GLN A 200 0.29 -37.11 11.24
C GLN A 200 -0.04 -35.98 12.24
N PRO A 201 0.43 -34.72 12.06
CA PRO A 201 0.14 -33.64 12.98
C PRO A 201 -1.36 -33.33 13.12
N LEU A 202 -2.19 -33.68 12.13
CA LEU A 202 -3.63 -33.47 12.18
C LEU A 202 -4.41 -34.55 12.95
N LYS A 203 -3.76 -35.67 13.29
CA LYS A 203 -4.34 -36.74 14.12
C LYS A 203 -4.03 -36.57 15.61
N GLU A 204 -2.92 -35.91 15.91
CA GLU A 204 -2.44 -35.60 17.26
C GLU A 204 -3.32 -34.54 17.95
N ASP A 205 -3.74 -34.79 19.19
CA ASP A 205 -4.50 -33.81 19.97
C ASP A 205 -3.68 -32.58 20.34
N LEU A 206 -4.25 -31.40 20.10
CA LEU A 206 -3.77 -30.16 20.73
C LEU A 206 -4.01 -30.23 22.24
N LYS A 207 -2.90 -30.17 22.98
CA LYS A 207 -2.84 -29.99 24.45
C LYS A 207 -2.99 -28.51 24.77
N ASP A 208 -3.62 -28.16 25.89
CA ASP A 208 -4.03 -26.78 26.18
C ASP A 208 -2.85 -25.79 26.24
N GLY A 209 -1.72 -26.21 26.82
CA GLY A 209 -0.49 -25.42 26.86
C GLY A 209 0.21 -25.21 25.51
N GLU A 210 -0.24 -25.86 24.43
CA GLU A 210 0.33 -25.73 23.08
C GLU A 210 -0.58 -24.94 22.12
N LEU A 211 -1.81 -24.60 22.52
CA LEU A 211 -2.80 -23.95 21.66
C LEU A 211 -2.29 -22.64 21.06
N ALA A 212 -1.69 -21.78 21.89
CA ALA A 212 -1.20 -20.46 21.48
C ALA A 212 -0.12 -20.52 20.36
N GLU A 213 0.70 -21.57 20.33
CA GLU A 213 1.76 -21.73 19.32
C GLU A 213 1.31 -22.55 18.11
N LYS A 214 0.56 -23.64 18.34
CA LYS A 214 0.24 -24.62 17.30
C LYS A 214 -1.08 -24.39 16.58
N CYS A 215 -2.01 -23.58 17.13
CA CYS A 215 -3.32 -23.37 16.51
C CYS A 215 -3.23 -22.90 15.05
N HIS A 216 -2.42 -21.88 14.76
CA HIS A 216 -2.26 -21.39 13.38
C HIS A 216 -1.70 -22.47 12.44
N GLU A 217 -0.67 -23.22 12.87
CA GLU A 217 -0.09 -24.32 12.08
C GLU A 217 -1.10 -25.44 11.81
N ARG A 218 -1.92 -25.79 12.81
CA ARG A 218 -2.95 -26.84 12.69
C ARG A 218 -4.11 -26.40 11.78
N LEU A 219 -4.60 -25.17 11.93
CA LEU A 219 -5.68 -24.65 11.10
C LEU A 219 -5.24 -24.43 9.64
N GLU A 220 -4.01 -23.93 9.40
CA GLU A 220 -3.41 -23.84 8.07
C GLU A 220 -3.33 -25.22 7.41
N LYS A 221 -2.80 -26.22 8.12
CA LYS A 221 -2.73 -27.61 7.62
C LYS A 221 -4.11 -28.21 7.38
N CYS A 222 -5.11 -27.90 8.21
CA CYS A 222 -6.48 -28.33 8.00
C CYS A 222 -7.11 -27.71 6.74
N HIS A 223 -6.86 -26.43 6.47
CA HIS A 223 -7.34 -25.76 5.26
C HIS A 223 -6.79 -26.39 3.98
N PHE A 224 -5.50 -26.70 3.93
CA PHE A 224 -4.86 -27.24 2.72
C PHE A 224 -4.89 -28.76 2.58
N TYR A 225 -4.84 -29.50 3.69
CA TYR A 225 -4.63 -30.95 3.68
C TYR A 225 -5.74 -31.74 4.37
N GLY A 226 -6.68 -31.09 5.07
CA GLY A 226 -7.73 -31.77 5.84
C GLY A 226 -8.57 -32.76 5.02
N GLU A 227 -8.89 -32.42 3.77
CA GLU A 227 -9.60 -33.32 2.85
C GLU A 227 -8.77 -34.52 2.39
N ALA A 228 -7.44 -34.40 2.33
CA ALA A 228 -6.53 -35.48 1.97
C ALA A 228 -6.25 -36.41 3.16
N CYS A 229 -6.40 -35.91 4.39
CA CYS A 229 -6.01 -36.59 5.62
C CYS A 229 -7.18 -37.31 6.31
N ASN A 230 -7.23 -38.63 6.17
CA ASN A 230 -8.09 -39.48 7.00
C ASN A 230 -7.82 -39.21 8.50
N ASP A 231 -8.87 -39.22 9.32
CA ASP A 231 -8.83 -39.02 10.79
C ASP A 231 -8.32 -37.65 11.27
N ALA A 232 -8.32 -36.63 10.41
CA ALA A 232 -7.89 -35.27 10.77
C ALA A 232 -8.90 -34.58 11.71
N LYS A 233 -8.45 -34.19 12.91
CA LYS A 233 -9.25 -33.56 13.98
C LYS A 233 -9.53 -32.07 13.76
N CYS A 234 -9.80 -31.69 12.51
CA CYS A 234 -9.85 -30.29 12.10
C CYS A 234 -10.98 -29.49 12.75
N LYS A 235 -12.14 -30.11 13.01
CA LYS A 235 -13.25 -29.47 13.74
C LYS A 235 -12.87 -29.21 15.21
N ASP A 236 -12.26 -30.19 15.86
CA ASP A 236 -11.79 -30.08 17.25
C ASP A 236 -10.77 -28.95 17.40
N PHE A 237 -9.85 -28.82 16.44
CA PHE A 237 -8.90 -27.69 16.39
C PHE A 237 -9.61 -26.37 16.14
N GLU A 238 -10.54 -26.31 15.18
CA GLU A 238 -11.32 -25.10 14.89
C GLU A 238 -12.07 -24.59 16.12
N GLU A 239 -12.73 -25.47 16.86
CA GLU A 239 -13.37 -25.13 18.13
C GLU A 239 -12.38 -24.71 19.23
N LYS A 240 -11.33 -25.51 19.49
CA LYS A 240 -10.34 -25.24 20.55
C LYS A 240 -9.61 -23.92 20.30
N CYS A 241 -9.28 -23.62 19.05
CA CYS A 241 -8.59 -22.39 18.67
C CYS A 241 -9.53 -21.16 18.68
N LYS A 242 -10.77 -21.29 18.20
CA LYS A 242 -11.81 -20.23 18.32
C LYS A 242 -12.10 -19.89 19.78
N LYS A 243 -12.17 -20.88 20.68
CA LYS A 243 -12.32 -20.67 22.15
C LYS A 243 -11.17 -19.85 22.77
N ASN A 244 -10.02 -19.74 22.10
CA ASN A 244 -8.87 -18.93 22.49
C ASN A 244 -8.69 -17.67 21.62
N ASN A 245 -9.70 -17.28 20.83
CA ASN A 245 -9.66 -16.18 19.86
C ASN A 245 -8.58 -16.32 18.77
N ILE A 246 -8.11 -17.54 18.49
CA ILE A 246 -7.14 -17.81 17.41
C ILE A 246 -7.91 -18.35 16.20
N THR A 247 -8.04 -17.51 15.17
CA THR A 247 -8.56 -17.88 13.85
C THR A 247 -7.43 -17.95 12.83
N TYR A 248 -7.56 -18.85 11.85
CA TYR A 248 -6.72 -18.83 10.65
C TYR A 248 -7.49 -18.16 9.52
N LYS A 249 -6.85 -17.19 8.87
CA LYS A 249 -7.40 -16.51 7.70
C LYS A 249 -6.80 -17.16 6.45
N ALA A 250 -7.58 -18.01 5.79
CA ALA A 250 -7.19 -18.64 4.54
C ALA A 250 -6.87 -17.58 3.46
N PRO A 251 -5.92 -17.83 2.53
CA PRO A 251 -5.70 -16.94 1.40
C PRO A 251 -7.00 -16.70 0.66
N GLU A 252 -7.29 -15.44 0.32
CA GLU A 252 -8.47 -15.04 -0.47
C GLU A 252 -9.82 -15.32 0.20
N SER A 253 -9.84 -15.52 1.53
CA SER A 253 -11.08 -15.59 2.32
C SER A 253 -11.90 -14.28 2.30
N ASP A 254 -11.27 -13.13 2.01
CA ASP A 254 -11.94 -11.86 1.73
C ASP A 254 -12.51 -11.83 0.30
N PHE A 255 -13.43 -12.75 -0.04
CA PHE A 255 -14.09 -12.70 -1.33
C PHE A 255 -14.87 -11.39 -1.50
N SER A 256 -14.73 -10.76 -2.67
CA SER A 256 -15.45 -9.54 -3.03
C SER A 256 -16.07 -9.69 -4.42
N PRO A 257 -17.38 -9.45 -4.59
CA PRO A 257 -18.07 -9.57 -5.88
C PRO A 257 -17.43 -8.81 -7.05
N VAL A 258 -16.71 -7.72 -6.77
CA VAL A 258 -16.05 -6.85 -7.76
C VAL A 258 -14.59 -7.21 -8.04
N LYS A 259 -14.02 -8.22 -7.37
CA LYS A 259 -12.62 -8.65 -7.59
C LYS A 259 -12.55 -9.88 -8.50
N PRO A 260 -11.46 -10.06 -9.26
CA PRO A 260 -11.25 -11.29 -10.03
C PRO A 260 -11.19 -12.50 -9.09
N SER A 261 -11.64 -13.67 -9.56
CA SER A 261 -11.46 -14.90 -8.81
C SER A 261 -9.97 -15.17 -8.58
N ALA A 262 -9.59 -15.51 -7.35
CA ALA A 262 -8.21 -15.78 -6.95
C ALA A 262 -7.43 -16.65 -7.95
N SER A 263 -6.19 -16.28 -8.27
CA SER A 263 -5.31 -17.13 -9.09
C SER A 263 -4.91 -18.40 -8.34
N LEU A 264 -4.51 -19.46 -9.05
CA LEU A 264 -4.05 -20.71 -8.42
C LEU A 264 -2.94 -20.45 -7.38
N LEU A 265 -1.93 -19.65 -7.76
CA LEU A 265 -0.81 -19.29 -6.90
C LEU A 265 -1.27 -18.60 -5.60
N ARG A 266 -2.25 -17.69 -5.70
CA ARG A 266 -2.78 -16.98 -4.52
C ARG A 266 -3.66 -17.87 -3.64
N ARG A 267 -4.45 -18.79 -4.23
CA ARG A 267 -5.23 -19.80 -3.48
C ARG A 267 -4.34 -20.76 -2.66
N ILE A 268 -3.21 -21.20 -3.22
CA ILE A 268 -2.29 -22.12 -2.51
C ILE A 268 -1.36 -21.40 -1.51
N GLY A 269 -1.44 -20.07 -1.39
CA GLY A 269 -0.51 -19.28 -0.56
C GLY A 269 0.94 -19.38 -1.04
N PHE A 270 1.17 -19.37 -2.37
CA PHE A 270 2.48 -19.59 -2.99
C PHE A 270 3.57 -18.68 -2.39
N ASP A 271 3.28 -17.37 -2.32
CA ASP A 271 4.18 -16.37 -1.75
C ASP A 271 4.53 -16.68 -0.29
N ASP A 272 3.60 -17.19 0.51
CA ASP A 272 3.82 -17.51 1.93
C ASP A 272 4.73 -18.73 2.09
N VAL A 273 4.59 -19.74 1.23
CA VAL A 273 5.50 -20.90 1.20
C VAL A 273 6.91 -20.49 0.78
N TYR A 274 7.06 -19.60 -0.21
CA TYR A 274 8.39 -19.09 -0.59
C TYR A 274 8.99 -18.17 0.48
N LYS A 275 8.21 -17.25 1.06
CA LYS A 275 8.58 -16.42 2.23
C LYS A 275 8.88 -17.26 3.49
N LYS A 276 8.44 -18.53 3.55
CA LYS A 276 8.78 -19.52 4.58
C LYS A 276 10.07 -20.27 4.23
N ALA A 277 10.29 -20.62 2.96
CA ALA A 277 11.55 -21.20 2.46
C ALA A 277 12.75 -20.25 2.66
N GLU A 278 12.57 -18.95 2.38
CA GLU A 278 13.60 -17.93 2.62
C GLU A 278 14.06 -17.87 4.08
N LYS A 279 13.15 -18.08 5.05
CA LYS A 279 13.47 -18.10 6.49
C LYS A 279 14.37 -19.28 6.89
N HIS A 280 14.53 -20.27 6.01
CA HIS A 280 15.47 -21.39 6.14
C HIS A 280 16.73 -21.23 5.25
N GLY A 281 16.92 -20.05 4.64
CA GLY A 281 18.06 -19.77 3.77
C GLY A 281 17.97 -20.44 2.41
N ILE A 282 16.77 -20.78 1.94
CA ILE A 282 16.54 -21.37 0.62
C ILE A 282 16.09 -20.26 -0.33
N ILE A 283 16.85 -20.05 -1.40
CA ILE A 283 16.45 -19.20 -2.53
C ILE A 283 15.70 -20.12 -3.53
N ILE A 284 14.50 -19.70 -3.90
CA ILE A 284 13.70 -20.24 -5.01
C ILE A 284 13.09 -19.02 -5.70
N GLY A 285 13.14 -18.97 -7.03
CA GLY A 285 12.69 -17.82 -7.79
C GLY A 285 12.61 -18.16 -9.27
N LYS A 286 12.01 -17.26 -10.04
CA LYS A 286 11.63 -17.49 -11.43
C LYS A 286 12.33 -16.50 -12.36
N THR A 287 12.85 -17.01 -13.47
CA THR A 287 13.46 -16.23 -14.55
C THR A 287 12.51 -15.12 -15.03
N GLY A 288 12.89 -13.87 -14.80
CA GLY A 288 12.11 -12.69 -15.21
C GLY A 288 10.99 -12.24 -14.26
N VAL A 289 11.04 -12.57 -12.97
CA VAL A 289 10.17 -11.97 -11.92
C VAL A 289 10.96 -11.07 -10.96
N ASP A 290 12.12 -11.49 -10.48
CA ASP A 290 13.03 -10.67 -9.65
C ASP A 290 13.97 -9.76 -10.47
N LEU A 291 13.88 -9.83 -11.80
CA LEU A 291 14.60 -9.01 -12.77
C LEU A 291 13.68 -8.68 -13.94
N PRO A 292 13.78 -7.50 -14.57
CA PRO A 292 12.98 -7.16 -15.74
C PRO A 292 13.23 -8.18 -16.85
N ARG A 293 12.12 -8.70 -17.39
CA ARG A 293 12.02 -9.91 -18.20
C ARG A 293 12.72 -9.80 -19.55
N LYS A 294 14.07 -9.89 -19.56
CA LYS A 294 14.84 -10.13 -20.78
C LYS A 294 14.29 -11.38 -21.47
N SER A 295 13.98 -11.23 -22.75
CA SER A 295 13.19 -12.15 -23.57
C SER A 295 13.41 -13.62 -23.22
N GLY A 296 12.33 -14.31 -22.84
CA GLY A 296 12.41 -15.70 -22.44
C GLY A 296 13.06 -16.56 -23.52
N THR A 297 13.90 -17.49 -23.09
CA THR A 297 14.30 -18.65 -23.89
C THR A 297 13.05 -19.36 -24.40
N ASN A 298 13.17 -20.07 -25.52
CA ASN A 298 12.05 -20.83 -26.06
C ASN A 298 11.66 -21.93 -25.06
N PHE A 299 10.59 -21.74 -24.29
CA PHE A 299 10.13 -22.72 -23.29
C PHE A 299 9.89 -24.11 -23.90
N LEU A 300 9.56 -24.19 -25.19
CA LEU A 300 9.54 -25.43 -25.97
C LEU A 300 10.93 -26.10 -26.08
N GLN A 301 11.99 -25.34 -26.35
CA GLN A 301 13.37 -25.84 -26.34
C GLN A 301 13.75 -26.34 -24.93
N ASP A 302 13.43 -25.57 -23.90
CA ASP A 302 13.70 -25.93 -22.49
C ASP A 302 12.98 -27.24 -22.11
N LEU A 303 11.72 -27.40 -22.49
CA LEU A 303 10.98 -28.66 -22.34
C LEU A 303 11.64 -29.83 -23.09
N LEU A 304 12.03 -29.64 -24.36
CA LEU A 304 12.72 -30.68 -25.15
C LEU A 304 14.06 -31.09 -24.52
N LEU A 305 14.79 -30.16 -23.92
CA LEU A 305 16.04 -30.43 -23.20
C LEU A 305 15.83 -31.28 -21.94
N VAL A 306 14.78 -31.02 -21.13
CA VAL A 306 14.50 -31.88 -19.96
C VAL A 306 13.92 -33.24 -20.38
N LEU A 307 13.04 -33.27 -21.39
CA LEU A 307 12.48 -34.53 -21.89
C LEU A 307 13.58 -35.45 -22.46
N SER A 308 14.62 -34.89 -23.07
CA SER A 308 15.81 -35.62 -23.54
C SER A 308 16.93 -35.82 -22.49
N ARG A 309 16.78 -35.36 -21.24
CA ARG A 309 17.84 -35.36 -20.20
C ARG A 309 18.46 -36.74 -19.91
N ASP A 310 17.70 -37.81 -20.11
CA ASP A 310 18.15 -39.20 -19.89
C ASP A 310 19.05 -39.72 -21.02
N GLU A 311 19.06 -39.05 -22.18
CA GLU A 311 19.89 -39.43 -23.31
C GLU A 311 21.37 -39.15 -23.01
N LYS A 312 22.19 -40.20 -23.13
CA LYS A 312 23.61 -40.13 -22.85
C LYS A 312 24.40 -39.67 -24.06
N GLU A 313 23.91 -39.91 -25.27
CA GLU A 313 24.56 -39.41 -26.48
C GLU A 313 24.35 -37.89 -26.65
N THR A 314 25.35 -37.20 -27.23
CA THR A 314 25.26 -35.76 -27.50
C THR A 314 24.43 -35.45 -28.75
N ASP A 315 24.26 -36.44 -29.62
CA ASP A 315 23.54 -36.40 -30.89
C ASP A 315 22.11 -35.82 -30.79
N THR A 316 21.82 -34.87 -31.67
CA THR A 316 20.56 -34.14 -31.74
C THR A 316 19.40 -35.05 -32.18
N ASP A 317 19.65 -36.02 -33.07
CA ASP A 317 18.63 -36.94 -33.55
C ASP A 317 18.12 -37.87 -32.44
N LYS A 318 19.03 -38.47 -31.67
CA LYS A 318 18.71 -39.31 -30.51
C LYS A 318 18.03 -38.51 -29.41
N LYS A 319 18.55 -37.33 -29.05
CA LYS A 319 17.89 -36.43 -28.09
C LYS A 319 16.47 -36.08 -28.50
N CYS A 320 16.23 -35.71 -29.76
CA CYS A 320 14.89 -35.42 -30.27
C CYS A 320 13.97 -36.64 -30.23
N THR A 321 14.47 -37.80 -30.65
CA THR A 321 13.72 -39.06 -30.54
C THR A 321 13.31 -39.31 -29.09
N LYS A 322 14.24 -39.14 -28.13
CA LYS A 322 14.00 -39.38 -26.71
C LYS A 322 13.07 -38.37 -26.04
N ALA A 323 13.07 -37.12 -26.50
CA ALA A 323 12.10 -36.12 -26.07
C ALA A 323 10.70 -36.43 -26.61
N LEU A 324 10.59 -36.83 -27.88
CA LEU A 324 9.32 -37.08 -28.56
C LEU A 324 8.66 -38.42 -28.15
N GLU A 325 9.42 -39.42 -27.68
CA GLU A 325 8.88 -40.60 -26.97
C GLU A 325 7.96 -40.20 -25.81
N LYS A 326 8.28 -39.11 -25.11
CA LYS A 326 7.57 -38.65 -23.90
C LYS A 326 6.40 -37.71 -24.21
N CYS A 327 6.08 -37.48 -25.49
CA CYS A 327 5.04 -36.54 -25.92
C CYS A 327 3.69 -36.74 -25.22
N ASP A 328 3.17 -37.98 -25.13
CA ASP A 328 1.86 -38.22 -24.53
C ASP A 328 1.80 -37.94 -23.02
N ALA A 329 2.93 -38.00 -22.32
CA ALA A 329 3.04 -37.70 -20.90
C ALA A 329 3.27 -36.20 -20.61
N SER A 330 3.67 -35.39 -21.61
CA SER A 330 4.14 -34.01 -21.41
C SER A 330 3.43 -32.95 -22.25
N LYS A 331 2.72 -33.33 -23.33
CA LYS A 331 2.02 -32.41 -24.25
C LYS A 331 0.94 -31.52 -23.60
N TYR A 332 0.57 -31.78 -22.36
CA TYR A 332 -0.36 -30.93 -21.61
C TYR A 332 0.33 -29.66 -21.04
N LEU A 333 1.66 -29.66 -20.87
CA LEU A 333 2.43 -28.60 -20.19
C LEU A 333 2.53 -27.29 -20.99
N ASP A 334 2.54 -27.38 -22.32
CA ASP A 334 2.64 -26.23 -23.20
C ASP A 334 1.96 -26.46 -24.56
N HIS A 335 1.32 -25.40 -25.08
CA HIS A 335 0.61 -25.45 -26.35
C HIS A 335 1.53 -25.74 -27.54
N ASN A 336 2.73 -25.16 -27.56
CA ASN A 336 3.70 -25.35 -28.64
C ASN A 336 4.31 -26.75 -28.60
N LEU A 337 4.46 -27.34 -27.39
CA LEU A 337 4.87 -28.75 -27.25
C LEU A 337 3.79 -29.69 -27.79
N LYS A 338 2.52 -29.43 -27.48
CA LYS A 338 1.40 -30.18 -28.10
C LYS A 338 1.43 -30.07 -29.62
N GLU A 339 1.51 -28.85 -30.14
CA GLU A 339 1.53 -28.58 -31.58
C GLU A 339 2.75 -29.22 -32.28
N LEU A 340 3.90 -29.35 -31.59
CA LEU A 340 5.05 -30.12 -32.06
C LEU A 340 4.77 -31.64 -32.02
N CYS A 341 4.22 -32.17 -30.94
CA CYS A 341 3.92 -33.60 -30.79
C CYS A 341 2.89 -34.11 -31.81
N ASP A 342 1.94 -33.27 -32.21
CA ASP A 342 0.87 -33.58 -33.16
C ASP A 342 1.30 -33.41 -34.65
N LYS A 343 2.51 -32.91 -34.95
CA LYS A 343 3.03 -32.70 -36.32
C LYS A 343 3.67 -33.95 -36.93
N ASN A 344 3.46 -34.16 -38.23
CA ASN A 344 4.08 -35.25 -39.00
C ASN A 344 5.61 -35.10 -39.14
N ASP A 345 6.12 -33.87 -39.23
CA ASP A 345 7.55 -33.57 -39.43
C ASP A 345 8.29 -33.18 -38.13
N LYS A 346 7.70 -33.54 -36.98
CA LYS A 346 8.15 -33.16 -35.64
C LYS A 346 9.61 -33.46 -35.31
N GLN A 347 10.18 -34.52 -35.87
CA GLN A 347 11.59 -34.85 -35.71
C GLN A 347 12.48 -33.71 -36.24
N ASN A 348 12.22 -33.22 -37.46
CA ASN A 348 13.04 -32.17 -38.08
C ASN A 348 12.91 -30.83 -37.36
N LYS A 349 11.68 -30.45 -36.98
CA LYS A 349 11.42 -29.24 -36.19
C LYS A 349 12.06 -29.31 -34.80
N CYS A 350 12.12 -30.48 -34.17
CA CYS A 350 12.87 -30.66 -32.93
C CYS A 350 14.38 -30.45 -33.14
N LYS A 351 14.98 -31.01 -34.20
CA LYS A 351 16.41 -30.84 -34.50
C LYS A 351 16.77 -29.37 -34.66
N GLU A 352 15.98 -28.63 -35.43
CA GLU A 352 16.15 -27.19 -35.67
C GLU A 352 16.15 -26.39 -34.36
N LEU A 353 15.24 -26.72 -33.43
CA LEU A 353 15.16 -26.10 -32.11
C LEU A 353 16.36 -26.43 -31.20
N LEU A 354 16.99 -27.60 -31.34
CA LEU A 354 18.09 -28.03 -30.47
C LEU A 354 19.49 -27.76 -31.04
N ASP A 355 19.72 -27.81 -32.35
CA ASP A 355 21.09 -27.87 -32.88
C ASP A 355 21.86 -26.54 -32.84
N VAL A 356 21.20 -25.42 -33.16
CA VAL A 356 21.85 -24.10 -33.25
C VAL A 356 21.95 -23.43 -31.88
N ASN A 357 20.79 -23.15 -31.27
CA ASN A 357 20.69 -22.27 -30.10
C ASN A 357 21.28 -22.89 -28.81
N VAL A 358 21.35 -24.21 -28.69
CA VAL A 358 21.91 -24.86 -27.49
C VAL A 358 23.42 -24.62 -27.40
N LYS A 359 24.16 -24.73 -28.50
CA LYS A 359 25.63 -24.53 -28.53
C LYS A 359 26.03 -23.11 -28.11
N GLU A 360 25.23 -22.12 -28.47
CA GLU A 360 25.39 -20.73 -28.02
C GLU A 360 25.09 -20.60 -26.52
N ARG A 361 23.91 -21.08 -26.06
CA ARG A 361 23.53 -21.05 -24.63
C ARG A 361 24.55 -21.74 -23.74
N CYS A 362 25.05 -22.92 -24.13
CA CYS A 362 26.14 -23.62 -23.43
C CYS A 362 27.40 -22.75 -23.26
N THR A 363 27.75 -21.97 -24.29
CA THR A 363 28.96 -21.13 -24.30
C THR A 363 28.74 -19.85 -23.47
N ASN A 364 27.55 -19.25 -23.57
CA ASN A 364 27.12 -18.09 -22.79
C ASN A 364 27.03 -18.42 -21.29
N LEU A 365 26.46 -19.59 -20.92
CA LEU A 365 26.40 -20.06 -19.55
C LEU A 365 27.81 -20.27 -18.96
N LYS A 366 28.74 -20.92 -19.67
CA LYS A 366 30.12 -21.07 -19.18
C LYS A 366 30.82 -19.73 -18.97
N LEU A 367 30.63 -18.78 -19.88
CA LEU A 367 31.13 -17.41 -19.71
C LEU A 367 30.52 -16.72 -18.48
N LYS A 368 29.20 -16.79 -18.27
CA LYS A 368 28.53 -16.23 -17.08
C LYS A 368 29.03 -16.86 -15.78
N LEU A 369 29.22 -18.17 -15.73
CA LEU A 369 29.73 -18.87 -14.54
C LEU A 369 31.18 -18.48 -14.23
N TYR A 370 32.03 -18.35 -15.26
CA TYR A 370 33.40 -17.87 -15.10
C TYR A 370 33.46 -16.40 -14.63
N LEU A 371 32.69 -15.50 -15.24
CA LEU A 371 32.56 -14.09 -14.84
C LEU A 371 31.88 -13.85 -13.48
N LYS A 372 31.52 -14.91 -12.77
CA LYS A 372 30.93 -14.90 -11.42
C LYS A 372 31.77 -15.66 -10.39
N ASP A 373 32.98 -16.08 -10.75
CA ASP A 373 33.89 -16.90 -9.93
C ASP A 373 33.28 -18.26 -9.53
N LEU A 374 32.31 -18.78 -10.31
CA LEU A 374 31.65 -20.07 -10.11
C LEU A 374 32.29 -21.20 -10.91
N SER A 375 32.99 -20.85 -12.00
CA SER A 375 33.89 -21.74 -12.74
C SER A 375 35.31 -21.24 -12.59
N THR A 376 36.24 -22.09 -12.14
CA THR A 376 37.68 -21.72 -12.12
C THR A 376 38.30 -21.69 -13.52
N LYS A 377 37.68 -22.39 -14.49
CA LYS A 377 38.15 -22.52 -15.87
C LYS A 377 37.16 -21.93 -16.87
N PHE A 378 37.67 -21.29 -17.92
CA PHE A 378 36.88 -20.77 -19.04
C PHE A 378 36.93 -21.69 -20.26
N GLU A 379 38.08 -22.33 -20.52
CA GLU A 379 38.31 -23.23 -21.65
C GLU A 379 37.22 -24.31 -21.77
N LYS A 380 36.70 -24.55 -22.98
CA LYS A 380 35.50 -25.37 -23.17
C LYS A 380 35.64 -26.78 -22.60
N ALA A 381 36.74 -27.45 -22.94
CA ALA A 381 37.03 -28.83 -22.50
C ALA A 381 37.60 -28.93 -21.07
N GLU A 382 37.79 -27.82 -20.34
CA GLU A 382 38.26 -27.87 -18.96
C GLU A 382 37.11 -27.81 -17.94
N LYS A 383 37.07 -28.79 -17.02
CA LYS A 383 36.20 -28.78 -15.84
C LYS A 383 36.57 -27.67 -14.88
N SER A 384 35.59 -27.13 -14.15
CA SER A 384 35.86 -26.31 -12.97
C SER A 384 36.34 -27.17 -11.81
N ASP A 385 37.21 -26.61 -10.97
CA ASP A 385 37.44 -27.12 -9.62
C ASP A 385 36.18 -26.94 -8.77
N LEU A 386 35.95 -27.83 -7.80
CA LEU A 386 34.93 -27.65 -6.78
C LEU A 386 35.40 -26.65 -5.71
N LEU A 387 34.53 -25.72 -5.31
CA LEU A 387 34.84 -24.65 -4.36
C LEU A 387 34.43 -25.01 -2.93
N SER A 388 35.31 -24.74 -1.95
CA SER A 388 34.97 -24.81 -0.52
C SER A 388 34.03 -23.68 -0.11
N TRP A 389 33.38 -23.79 1.06
CA TRP A 389 32.49 -22.73 1.56
C TRP A 389 33.19 -21.37 1.71
N GLY A 390 34.47 -21.33 2.07
CA GLY A 390 35.26 -20.10 2.09
C GLY A 390 35.44 -19.49 0.69
N GLN A 391 35.67 -20.33 -0.32
CA GLN A 391 35.92 -19.94 -1.71
C GLN A 391 34.66 -19.52 -2.48
N LEU A 392 33.47 -20.05 -2.14
CA LEU A 392 32.23 -19.76 -2.87
C LEU A 392 31.92 -18.25 -2.93
N PRO A 393 31.71 -17.66 -4.12
CA PRO A 393 31.40 -16.24 -4.26
C PRO A 393 30.00 -15.90 -3.72
N THR A 394 29.76 -14.61 -3.45
CA THR A 394 28.47 -14.10 -2.94
C THR A 394 27.97 -12.84 -3.67
N LEU A 395 28.72 -12.33 -4.66
CA LEU A 395 28.45 -11.02 -5.31
C LEU A 395 27.47 -11.11 -6.50
N PHE A 396 26.30 -11.70 -6.26
CA PHE A 396 25.21 -11.85 -7.23
C PHE A 396 23.83 -11.67 -6.55
N THR A 397 22.83 -11.25 -7.31
CA THR A 397 21.43 -11.03 -6.89
C THR A 397 20.65 -12.35 -6.75
N LYS A 398 19.46 -12.31 -6.11
CA LYS A 398 18.52 -13.45 -6.11
C LYS A 398 18.08 -13.83 -7.53
N GLY A 399 17.79 -12.83 -8.36
CA GLY A 399 17.44 -13.03 -9.77
C GLY A 399 18.55 -13.72 -10.57
N GLU A 400 19.82 -13.36 -10.35
CA GLU A 400 20.96 -14.05 -10.97
C GLU A 400 21.11 -15.49 -10.48
N CYS A 401 20.78 -15.82 -9.23
CA CYS A 401 20.68 -17.23 -8.80
C CYS A 401 19.59 -17.97 -9.58
N ALA A 402 18.36 -17.45 -9.60
CA ALA A 402 17.26 -18.09 -10.32
C ALA A 402 17.58 -18.27 -11.82
N GLU A 403 18.09 -17.24 -12.49
CA GLU A 403 18.48 -17.30 -13.91
C GLU A 403 19.54 -18.39 -14.16
N LEU A 404 20.63 -18.40 -13.39
CA LEU A 404 21.73 -19.33 -13.62
C LEU A 404 21.37 -20.77 -13.20
N GLU A 405 20.59 -20.96 -12.12
CA GLU A 405 20.19 -22.29 -11.66
C GLU A 405 19.20 -22.93 -12.64
N SER A 406 18.32 -22.12 -13.24
CA SER A 406 17.41 -22.55 -14.30
C SER A 406 18.18 -22.91 -15.57
N GLU A 407 19.08 -22.04 -16.06
CA GLU A 407 19.94 -22.38 -17.22
C GLU A 407 20.75 -23.66 -16.95
N CYS A 408 21.38 -23.80 -15.78
CA CYS A 408 22.06 -25.04 -15.38
C CYS A 408 21.13 -26.26 -15.40
N PHE A 409 19.91 -26.16 -14.88
CA PHE A 409 18.94 -27.28 -14.93
C PHE A 409 18.62 -27.71 -16.37
N TYR A 410 18.39 -26.77 -17.29
CA TYR A 410 18.11 -27.12 -18.70
C TYR A 410 19.36 -27.58 -19.49
N LEU A 411 20.56 -27.14 -19.10
CA LEU A 411 21.76 -27.25 -19.94
C LEU A 411 22.87 -28.19 -19.42
N GLU A 412 22.94 -28.49 -18.11
CA GLU A 412 24.00 -29.29 -17.49
C GLU A 412 24.24 -30.65 -18.19
N ASN A 413 23.16 -31.40 -18.47
CA ASN A 413 23.24 -32.66 -19.22
C ASN A 413 23.31 -32.47 -20.75
N ALA A 414 23.01 -31.29 -21.28
CA ALA A 414 23.02 -31.03 -22.71
C ALA A 414 24.41 -30.63 -23.23
N CYS A 415 25.12 -29.82 -22.44
CA CYS A 415 26.36 -29.11 -22.78
C CYS A 415 27.64 -29.90 -22.45
N LYS A 416 27.70 -31.18 -22.80
CA LYS A 416 28.77 -32.09 -22.36
C LYS A 416 30.16 -31.61 -22.82
N ASP A 417 30.26 -31.10 -24.04
CA ASP A 417 31.51 -30.59 -24.63
C ASP A 417 32.04 -29.28 -23.98
N ASN A 418 31.26 -28.68 -23.07
CA ASN A 418 31.61 -27.47 -22.32
C ASN A 418 31.90 -27.73 -20.82
N GLU A 419 31.81 -28.97 -20.32
CA GLU A 419 32.22 -29.36 -18.95
C GLU A 419 31.75 -28.40 -17.83
N ILE A 420 30.44 -28.13 -17.77
CA ILE A 420 29.82 -27.15 -16.86
C ILE A 420 29.28 -27.74 -15.53
N GLY A 421 29.33 -29.05 -15.33
CA GLY A 421 28.67 -29.72 -14.20
C GLY A 421 29.19 -29.26 -12.84
N GLU A 422 30.50 -29.26 -12.66
CA GLU A 422 31.18 -28.80 -11.44
C GLU A 422 30.90 -27.32 -11.16
N ALA A 423 30.80 -26.49 -12.20
CA ALA A 423 30.44 -25.07 -12.07
C ALA A 423 28.95 -24.86 -11.71
N CYS A 424 28.04 -25.72 -12.21
CA CYS A 424 26.64 -25.75 -11.79
C CYS A 424 26.45 -26.26 -10.35
N GLN A 425 27.31 -27.17 -9.87
CA GLN A 425 27.36 -27.59 -8.47
C GLN A 425 27.92 -26.49 -7.55
N ASN A 426 28.94 -25.75 -7.98
CA ASN A 426 29.44 -24.54 -7.32
C ASN A 426 28.34 -23.47 -7.22
N LEU A 427 27.61 -23.20 -8.31
CA LEU A 427 26.48 -22.26 -8.34
C LEU A 427 25.44 -22.58 -7.27
N ARG A 428 24.92 -23.82 -7.24
CA ARG A 428 23.89 -24.25 -6.27
C ARG A 428 24.39 -24.08 -4.83
N SER A 429 25.66 -24.41 -4.60
CA SER A 429 26.32 -24.20 -3.30
C SER A 429 26.45 -22.72 -2.94
N ALA A 430 26.75 -21.85 -3.92
CA ALA A 430 26.88 -20.40 -3.73
C ALA A 430 25.51 -19.71 -3.50
N CYS A 431 24.47 -20.13 -4.21
CA CYS A 431 23.09 -19.65 -4.01
C CYS A 431 22.55 -20.09 -2.64
N TYR A 432 22.83 -21.32 -2.22
CA TYR A 432 22.53 -21.79 -0.88
C TYR A 432 23.32 -21.03 0.21
N LYS A 433 24.61 -20.74 -0.03
CA LYS A 433 25.43 -19.86 0.83
C LYS A 433 24.81 -18.48 0.97
N LYS A 434 24.49 -17.81 -0.14
CA LYS A 434 23.81 -16.50 -0.11
C LYS A 434 22.50 -16.54 0.68
N GLY A 435 21.70 -17.59 0.52
CA GLY A 435 20.44 -17.74 1.26
C GLY A 435 20.65 -17.83 2.78
N GLN A 436 21.60 -18.65 3.24
CA GLN A 436 21.97 -18.75 4.66
C GLN A 436 22.57 -17.44 5.19
N ASP A 437 23.50 -16.85 4.44
CA ASP A 437 24.22 -15.64 4.86
C ASP A 437 23.27 -14.43 4.91
N ARG A 438 22.29 -14.29 4.00
CA ARG A 438 21.26 -13.24 4.06
C ARG A 438 20.34 -13.38 5.28
N MET A 439 20.07 -14.61 5.72
CA MET A 439 19.32 -14.85 6.97
C MET A 439 20.12 -14.48 8.22
N LEU A 440 21.44 -14.68 8.21
CA LEU A 440 22.35 -14.17 9.26
C LEU A 440 22.46 -12.64 9.20
N ASN A 441 22.58 -12.07 8.00
CA ASN A 441 22.72 -10.63 7.80
C ASN A 441 21.50 -9.85 8.29
N LYS A 442 20.29 -10.37 8.15
CA LYS A 442 19.05 -9.76 8.71
C LYS A 442 19.05 -9.61 10.23
N PHE A 443 19.80 -10.45 10.96
CA PHE A 443 19.99 -10.26 12.41
C PHE A 443 20.88 -9.06 12.71
N PHE A 444 22.01 -8.90 11.99
CA PHE A 444 22.93 -7.78 12.18
C PHE A 444 22.41 -6.45 11.60
N GLN A 445 21.75 -6.48 10.44
CA GLN A 445 21.15 -5.32 9.75
C GLN A 445 20.22 -4.51 10.66
N LYS A 446 19.39 -5.19 11.47
CA LYS A 446 18.43 -4.55 12.37
C LYS A 446 19.10 -3.65 13.43
N GLU A 447 20.29 -4.04 13.89
CA GLU A 447 20.96 -3.43 15.05
C GLU A 447 22.15 -2.53 14.66
N LEU A 448 22.81 -2.82 13.53
CA LEU A 448 23.87 -1.98 12.94
C LEU A 448 23.35 -0.94 11.94
N ARG A 449 22.03 -0.84 11.77
CA ARG A 449 21.32 0.05 10.85
C ARG A 449 21.88 1.49 10.87
N GLY A 450 22.12 2.04 9.69
CA GLY A 450 22.75 3.36 9.48
C GLY A 450 24.29 3.35 9.42
N ASN A 451 24.94 2.25 9.84
CA ASN A 451 26.40 2.17 9.93
C ASN A 451 27.04 1.26 8.86
N LEU A 452 26.24 0.51 8.08
CA LEU A 452 26.75 -0.57 7.23
C LEU A 452 27.04 -0.12 5.79
N GLY A 453 26.39 0.94 5.30
CA GLY A 453 26.56 1.44 3.93
C GLY A 453 27.98 1.86 3.57
N LEU A 454 28.74 2.37 4.54
CA LEU A 454 30.13 2.81 4.35
C LEU A 454 31.17 1.71 4.61
N VAL A 455 30.79 0.55 5.17
CA VAL A 455 31.74 -0.49 5.59
C VAL A 455 32.56 -1.03 4.42
N ARG A 456 31.92 -1.30 3.27
CA ARG A 456 32.60 -1.79 2.05
C ARG A 456 33.71 -0.86 1.55
N TYR A 457 33.63 0.43 1.83
CA TYR A 457 34.58 1.44 1.37
C TYR A 457 35.72 1.72 2.38
N ARG A 458 35.77 0.99 3.50
CA ARG A 458 36.79 1.17 4.55
C ARG A 458 37.78 0.00 4.57
N SER A 459 39.06 0.32 4.65
CA SER A 459 40.17 -0.65 4.78
C SER A 459 40.11 -1.47 6.07
N ASP A 460 39.39 -0.98 7.08
CA ASP A 460 39.02 -1.73 8.28
C ASP A 460 37.55 -1.46 8.66
N PRO A 461 36.72 -2.50 8.95
CA PRO A 461 35.32 -2.31 9.32
C PRO A 461 35.09 -1.69 10.72
N GLY A 462 36.14 -1.42 11.51
CA GLY A 462 36.05 -0.71 12.79
C GLY A 462 35.02 -1.31 13.74
N ASP A 463 34.05 -0.49 14.17
CA ASP A 463 33.05 -0.85 15.18
C ASP A 463 32.08 -1.96 14.73
N CYS A 464 31.92 -2.20 13.42
CA CYS A 464 31.18 -3.36 12.94
C CYS A 464 31.80 -4.67 13.48
N LYS A 465 33.13 -4.79 13.50
CA LYS A 465 33.81 -6.01 14.00
C LYS A 465 33.50 -6.25 15.47
N LYS A 466 33.57 -5.19 16.30
CA LYS A 466 33.27 -5.25 17.74
C LYS A 466 31.83 -5.69 17.97
N TYR A 467 30.88 -5.09 17.25
CA TYR A 467 29.48 -5.45 17.35
C TYR A 467 29.23 -6.91 16.92
N VAL A 468 29.85 -7.36 15.83
CA VAL A 468 29.74 -8.75 15.35
C VAL A 468 30.26 -9.73 16.40
N VAL A 469 31.48 -9.53 16.92
CA VAL A 469 32.05 -10.40 17.97
C VAL A 469 31.13 -10.48 19.20
N GLY A 470 30.77 -9.33 19.78
CA GLY A 470 29.95 -9.24 21.00
C GLY A 470 28.49 -9.70 20.83
N ASN A 471 28.04 -10.04 19.62
CA ASN A 471 26.72 -10.63 19.36
C ASN A 471 26.79 -12.07 18.81
N CYS A 472 27.91 -12.48 18.22
CA CYS A 472 28.16 -13.84 17.77
C CYS A 472 28.07 -14.88 18.91
N THR A 473 28.40 -14.49 20.14
CA THR A 473 28.20 -15.31 21.36
C THR A 473 26.74 -15.57 21.72
N LYS A 474 25.79 -14.83 21.13
CA LYS A 474 24.34 -14.91 21.38
C LYS A 474 23.60 -15.72 20.30
N LEU A 475 24.31 -16.15 19.26
CA LEU A 475 23.74 -16.86 18.11
C LEU A 475 23.70 -18.38 18.32
N ASP A 476 22.87 -19.02 17.51
CA ASP A 476 22.82 -20.48 17.36
C ASP A 476 24.16 -21.01 16.84
N LYS A 477 24.61 -22.18 17.34
CA LYS A 477 25.95 -22.74 17.08
C LYS A 477 26.29 -22.76 15.60
N LYS A 478 25.32 -23.13 14.73
CA LYS A 478 25.42 -23.16 13.26
C LYS A 478 26.00 -21.92 12.57
N TYR A 479 25.98 -20.75 13.23
CA TYR A 479 26.57 -19.52 12.70
C TYR A 479 28.05 -19.32 13.09
N LEU A 480 28.59 -20.17 13.97
CA LEU A 480 29.97 -20.12 14.46
C LEU A 480 31.01 -20.02 13.33
N PRO A 481 30.98 -20.81 12.23
CA PRO A 481 31.97 -20.69 11.17
C PRO A 481 32.02 -19.31 10.50
N ARG A 482 30.89 -18.58 10.48
CA ARG A 482 30.80 -17.21 9.95
C ARG A 482 31.28 -16.19 10.98
N CYS A 483 31.00 -16.44 12.25
CA CYS A 483 31.42 -15.63 13.39
C CYS A 483 32.91 -15.70 13.72
N LEU A 484 33.62 -16.72 13.25
CA LEU A 484 35.08 -16.85 13.41
C LEU A 484 35.88 -15.81 12.61
N TYR A 485 35.28 -15.18 11.60
CA TYR A 485 35.92 -14.17 10.74
C TYR A 485 35.09 -12.86 10.70
N PRO A 486 35.16 -12.02 11.76
CA PRO A 486 34.27 -10.86 11.92
C PRO A 486 34.43 -9.77 10.86
N LYS A 487 35.64 -9.61 10.31
CA LYS A 487 35.95 -8.61 9.28
C LYS A 487 35.28 -9.00 7.95
N GLU A 488 35.38 -10.26 7.58
CA GLU A 488 34.82 -10.88 6.39
C GLU A 488 33.29 -10.87 6.48
N LEU A 489 32.73 -11.17 7.65
CA LEU A 489 31.29 -11.05 7.92
C LEU A 489 30.78 -9.61 7.80
N CYS A 490 31.53 -8.61 8.28
CA CYS A 490 31.20 -7.19 8.08
C CYS A 490 31.20 -6.77 6.60
N TYR A 491 32.17 -7.26 5.79
CA TYR A 491 32.16 -7.01 4.35
C TYR A 491 31.02 -7.76 3.64
N GLY A 492 30.73 -9.01 4.01
CA GLY A 492 29.60 -9.78 3.50
C GLY A 492 28.25 -9.11 3.78
N LEU A 493 28.08 -8.55 4.98
CA LEU A 493 26.91 -7.79 5.42
C LEU A 493 26.70 -6.50 4.59
N SER A 494 27.78 -5.76 4.33
CA SER A 494 27.75 -4.54 3.51
C SER A 494 27.53 -4.86 2.01
N ASN A 495 28.14 -5.93 1.50
CA ASN A 495 27.92 -6.44 0.14
C ASN A 495 26.46 -6.90 -0.07
N ASP A 496 25.87 -7.60 0.91
CA ASP A 496 24.46 -7.99 0.85
C ASP A 496 23.55 -6.76 0.78
N ILE A 497 23.71 -5.74 1.63
CA ILE A 497 22.90 -4.50 1.56
C ILE A 497 23.00 -3.83 0.17
N PHE A 498 24.18 -3.80 -0.43
CA PHE A 498 24.38 -3.30 -1.79
C PHE A 498 23.63 -4.15 -2.84
N LEU A 499 23.63 -5.48 -2.70
CA LEU A 499 22.86 -6.38 -3.57
C LEU A 499 21.35 -6.25 -3.35
N GLN A 500 20.88 -6.20 -2.10
CA GLN A 500 19.47 -5.94 -1.76
C GLN A 500 19.01 -4.58 -2.32
N SER A 501 19.90 -3.58 -2.35
CA SER A 501 19.64 -2.28 -2.98
C SER A 501 19.50 -2.38 -4.50
N LYS A 502 20.32 -3.20 -5.17
CA LYS A 502 20.18 -3.46 -6.62
C LYS A 502 18.90 -4.24 -6.95
N GLU A 503 18.59 -5.27 -6.15
CA GLU A 503 17.33 -6.03 -6.25
C GLU A 503 16.12 -5.08 -6.08
N LEU A 504 16.13 -4.21 -5.06
CA LEU A 504 15.08 -3.20 -4.86
C LEU A 504 15.03 -2.17 -6.00
N SER A 505 16.17 -1.75 -6.57
CA SER A 505 16.20 -0.82 -7.71
C SER A 505 15.42 -1.37 -8.89
N ALA A 506 15.67 -2.63 -9.27
CA ALA A 506 14.99 -3.27 -10.40
C ALA A 506 13.46 -3.31 -10.19
N LEU A 507 13.02 -3.72 -8.99
CA LEU A 507 11.59 -3.73 -8.63
C LEU A 507 10.97 -2.33 -8.64
N LEU A 508 11.71 -1.31 -8.20
CA LEU A 508 11.26 0.08 -8.24
C LEU A 508 11.21 0.65 -9.66
N ASP A 509 12.10 0.24 -10.56
CA ASP A 509 12.08 0.76 -11.94
C ASP A 509 10.83 0.30 -12.72
N ASP A 510 10.27 -0.88 -12.39
CA ASP A 510 8.99 -1.35 -12.94
C ASP A 510 7.76 -0.86 -12.15
N GLN A 511 7.81 -0.77 -10.81
CA GLN A 511 6.62 -0.59 -9.96
C GLN A 511 6.48 0.78 -9.28
N ARG A 512 7.50 1.65 -9.27
CA ARG A 512 7.50 2.92 -8.49
C ARG A 512 6.41 3.90 -8.90
N ASP A 513 6.15 4.01 -10.20
CA ASP A 513 5.31 5.07 -10.74
C ASP A 513 3.83 4.68 -10.81
N PHE A 514 3.53 3.37 -10.85
CA PHE A 514 2.20 2.78 -10.85
C PHE A 514 2.08 1.58 -9.86
N PRO A 515 2.44 1.74 -8.57
CA PRO A 515 2.48 0.63 -7.61
C PRO A 515 1.10 0.06 -7.29
N LEU A 516 1.03 -1.27 -7.10
CA LEU A 516 -0.17 -1.93 -6.57
C LEU A 516 -0.24 -1.75 -5.04
N GLU A 517 -1.43 -1.95 -4.46
CA GLU A 517 -1.68 -1.84 -3.02
C GLU A 517 -0.69 -2.67 -2.18
N LYS A 518 -0.33 -3.88 -2.63
CA LYS A 518 0.68 -4.74 -2.00
C LYS A 518 2.10 -4.17 -2.06
N ASP A 519 2.48 -3.49 -3.14
CA ASP A 519 3.82 -2.94 -3.34
C ASP A 519 4.01 -1.68 -2.49
N CYS A 520 2.93 -0.93 -2.27
CA CYS A 520 2.85 0.14 -1.28
C CYS A 520 3.00 -0.30 0.18
N VAL A 521 2.97 -1.61 0.45
CA VAL A 521 3.39 -2.21 1.72
C VAL A 521 4.81 -2.78 1.59
N GLU A 522 5.03 -3.76 0.72
CA GLU A 522 6.29 -4.52 0.68
C GLU A 522 7.49 -3.72 0.16
N LEU A 523 7.33 -2.91 -0.88
CA LEU A 523 8.42 -2.07 -1.39
C LEU A 523 8.64 -0.85 -0.50
N LYS A 524 7.59 -0.35 0.18
CA LYS A 524 7.69 0.71 1.20
C LYS A 524 8.51 0.24 2.41
N GLU A 525 8.24 -0.95 2.93
CA GLU A 525 9.02 -1.59 4.00
C GLU A 525 10.48 -1.81 3.59
N LYS A 526 10.75 -2.39 2.40
CA LYS A 526 12.12 -2.57 1.87
C LYS A 526 12.85 -1.23 1.69
N CYS A 527 12.15 -0.21 1.19
CA CYS A 527 12.67 1.15 1.08
C CYS A 527 13.06 1.72 2.45
N ASP A 528 12.20 1.55 3.47
CA ASP A 528 12.53 1.99 4.82
C ASP A 528 13.72 1.19 5.39
N GLU A 529 13.70 -0.15 5.32
CA GLU A 529 14.77 -1.05 5.78
C GLU A 529 16.15 -0.65 5.23
N LEU A 530 16.26 -0.43 3.91
CA LEU A 530 17.54 -0.16 3.24
C LEU A 530 17.94 1.33 3.19
N SER A 531 17.01 2.28 3.31
CA SER A 531 17.31 3.73 3.11
C SER A 531 18.34 4.32 4.10
N SER A 532 18.49 3.70 5.28
CA SER A 532 19.51 4.08 6.27
C SER A 532 20.93 3.73 5.83
N ASP A 533 21.10 2.68 5.02
CA ASP A 533 22.40 2.09 4.69
C ASP A 533 22.71 2.14 3.20
N SER A 534 21.80 2.69 2.38
CA SER A 534 21.96 2.80 0.93
C SER A 534 21.11 3.94 0.34
N LEU A 535 21.78 4.96 -0.17
CA LEU A 535 21.13 6.08 -0.87
C LEU A 535 20.75 5.75 -2.34
N LEU A 536 21.15 4.58 -2.85
CA LEU A 536 21.00 4.18 -4.27
C LEU A 536 19.55 4.20 -4.76
N ASN A 537 18.59 4.05 -3.85
CA ASN A 537 17.15 4.09 -4.15
C ASN A 537 16.42 5.31 -3.58
N LEU A 538 17.10 6.33 -3.05
CA LEU A 538 16.46 7.40 -2.27
C LEU A 538 15.32 8.09 -3.05
N GLU A 539 15.61 8.60 -4.25
CA GLU A 539 14.61 9.24 -5.12
C GLU A 539 13.50 8.27 -5.53
N LYS A 540 13.87 7.03 -5.87
CA LYS A 540 12.91 5.99 -6.27
C LYS A 540 11.93 5.68 -5.15
N CYS A 541 12.42 5.55 -3.92
CA CYS A 541 11.62 5.35 -2.71
C CYS A 541 10.77 6.58 -2.34
N ILE A 542 11.24 7.80 -2.60
CA ILE A 542 10.45 9.03 -2.41
C ILE A 542 9.26 9.05 -3.38
N THR A 543 9.48 8.76 -4.67
CA THR A 543 8.40 8.73 -5.67
C THR A 543 7.42 7.59 -5.43
N LEU A 544 7.88 6.38 -5.05
CA LEU A 544 7.01 5.29 -4.62
C LEU A 544 6.09 5.76 -3.47
N LYS A 545 6.66 6.33 -2.40
CA LYS A 545 5.89 6.83 -1.25
C LYS A 545 4.86 7.89 -1.67
N ARG A 546 5.23 8.82 -2.57
CA ARG A 546 4.30 9.83 -3.12
C ARG A 546 3.17 9.19 -3.93
N ARG A 547 3.46 8.26 -4.83
CA ARG A 547 2.45 7.54 -5.64
C ARG A 547 1.52 6.69 -4.80
N CYS A 548 2.04 6.02 -3.77
CA CYS A 548 1.24 5.25 -2.83
C CYS A 548 0.26 6.08 -2.00
N GLU A 549 0.69 7.23 -1.45
CA GLU A 549 -0.25 8.11 -0.75
C GLU A 549 -1.26 8.76 -1.74
N TYR A 550 -0.83 9.09 -2.96
CA TYR A 550 -1.73 9.57 -4.03
C TYR A 550 -2.83 8.56 -4.39
N PHE A 551 -2.51 7.31 -4.70
CA PHE A 551 -3.54 6.30 -5.00
C PHE A 551 -4.46 6.03 -3.81
N LYS A 552 -3.93 5.99 -2.58
CA LYS A 552 -4.71 5.88 -1.35
C LYS A 552 -5.69 7.06 -1.14
N VAL A 553 -5.32 8.27 -1.58
CA VAL A 553 -6.18 9.47 -1.57
C VAL A 553 -7.20 9.43 -2.70
N THR A 554 -6.81 8.99 -3.90
CA THR A 554 -7.70 8.83 -5.06
C THR A 554 -8.74 7.72 -4.84
N GLU A 555 -8.39 6.60 -4.21
CA GLU A 555 -9.37 5.57 -3.80
C GLU A 555 -10.38 6.07 -2.75
N ARG A 556 -10.01 7.05 -1.92
CA ARG A 556 -10.97 7.73 -1.02
C ARG A 556 -11.96 8.58 -1.82
N PHE A 557 -11.52 9.33 -2.83
CA PHE A 557 -12.44 10.03 -3.75
C PHE A 557 -13.36 9.04 -4.48
N ARG A 558 -12.81 7.95 -5.00
CA ARG A 558 -13.56 6.92 -5.73
C ARG A 558 -14.72 6.38 -4.90
N LYS A 559 -14.47 6.03 -3.63
CA LYS A 559 -15.49 5.56 -2.69
C LYS A 559 -16.57 6.62 -2.42
N VAL A 560 -16.18 7.87 -2.17
CA VAL A 560 -17.10 9.00 -1.97
C VAL A 560 -17.98 9.28 -3.20
N PHE A 561 -17.52 8.98 -4.41
CA PHE A 561 -18.34 9.10 -5.63
C PHE A 561 -19.25 7.88 -5.84
N LEU A 562 -18.75 6.66 -5.61
CA LEU A 562 -19.57 5.43 -5.64
C LEU A 562 -20.69 5.42 -4.58
N GLU A 563 -20.50 6.10 -3.44
CA GLU A 563 -21.51 6.26 -2.40
C GLU A 563 -22.72 7.10 -2.82
N LYS A 564 -22.57 7.98 -3.82
CA LYS A 564 -23.69 8.75 -4.38
C LYS A 564 -24.69 7.91 -5.18
N LYS A 565 -24.24 6.80 -5.77
CA LYS A 565 -25.01 5.96 -6.71
C LYS A 565 -25.48 6.71 -7.98
N ASP A 566 -24.67 7.66 -8.46
CA ASP A 566 -24.87 8.40 -9.71
C ASP A 566 -23.82 7.99 -10.78
N ASP A 567 -23.83 8.67 -11.92
CA ASP A 567 -22.93 8.45 -13.06
C ASP A 567 -21.55 9.14 -12.92
N SER A 568 -21.15 9.56 -11.71
CA SER A 568 -19.91 10.33 -11.46
C SER A 568 -18.63 9.69 -12.00
N LEU A 569 -18.59 8.37 -12.19
CA LEU A 569 -17.43 7.61 -12.66
C LEU A 569 -17.71 6.86 -13.97
N MET A 570 -18.80 7.17 -14.68
CA MET A 570 -19.14 6.56 -15.97
C MET A 570 -18.17 6.96 -17.08
N THR A 571 -17.73 8.23 -17.10
CA THR A 571 -16.85 8.79 -18.13
C THR A 571 -15.78 9.69 -17.52
N GLN A 572 -14.72 9.95 -18.28
CA GLN A 572 -13.69 10.92 -17.92
C GLN A 572 -14.26 12.33 -17.72
N GLU A 573 -15.25 12.73 -18.51
CA GLU A 573 -15.90 14.05 -18.40
C GLU A 573 -16.77 14.16 -17.14
N ASN A 574 -17.63 13.16 -16.89
CA ASN A 574 -18.46 13.06 -15.68
C ASN A 574 -17.60 13.16 -14.42
N CYS A 575 -16.52 12.37 -14.38
CA CYS A 575 -15.58 12.38 -13.27
C CYS A 575 -14.89 13.72 -13.13
N THR A 576 -14.37 14.30 -14.22
CA THR A 576 -13.63 15.57 -14.17
C THR A 576 -14.51 16.70 -13.64
N LYS A 577 -15.78 16.75 -14.05
CA LYS A 577 -16.78 17.69 -13.54
C LYS A 577 -17.02 17.53 -12.04
N VAL A 578 -17.32 16.31 -11.57
CA VAL A 578 -17.63 16.03 -10.17
C VAL A 578 -16.41 16.21 -9.27
N LEU A 579 -15.23 15.78 -9.74
CA LEU A 579 -13.95 16.00 -9.07
C LEU A 579 -13.66 17.51 -8.96
N HIS A 580 -13.87 18.29 -10.03
CA HIS A 580 -13.70 19.74 -10.00
C HIS A 580 -14.67 20.42 -9.02
N GLU A 581 -15.94 20.01 -8.94
CA GLU A 581 -16.90 20.53 -7.95
C GLU A 581 -16.47 20.22 -6.49
N LYS A 582 -16.06 18.98 -6.22
CA LYS A 582 -15.58 18.56 -4.89
C LYS A 582 -14.25 19.25 -4.54
N CYS A 583 -13.31 19.34 -5.49
CA CYS A 583 -12.02 20.01 -5.32
C CYS A 583 -12.18 21.52 -5.13
N ASN A 584 -13.12 22.22 -5.79
CA ASN A 584 -13.40 23.64 -5.51
C ASN A 584 -13.99 23.86 -4.11
N THR A 585 -14.73 22.87 -3.59
CA THR A 585 -15.20 22.88 -2.20
C THR A 585 -14.03 22.72 -1.23
N LEU A 586 -13.07 21.84 -1.54
CA LEU A 586 -11.87 21.59 -0.75
C LEU A 586 -10.74 22.63 -0.94
N TYR A 587 -10.71 23.40 -2.03
CA TYR A 587 -9.71 24.46 -2.26
C TYR A 587 -9.91 25.67 -1.32
N LYS A 588 -11.07 25.73 -0.66
CA LYS A 588 -11.38 26.60 0.49
C LYS A 588 -11.00 25.96 1.83
N ARG A 589 -10.08 25.00 1.81
CA ARG A 589 -9.44 24.35 2.96
C ARG A 589 -7.95 24.18 2.63
N ARG A 590 -7.08 25.09 3.08
CA ARG A 590 -5.70 25.24 2.54
C ARG A 590 -4.78 24.06 2.87
N LYS A 591 -5.01 23.31 3.96
CA LYS A 591 -4.21 22.12 4.33
C LYS A 591 -4.85 20.81 3.84
N ASN A 592 -5.24 20.77 2.57
CA ASN A 592 -6.00 19.68 1.95
C ASN A 592 -5.14 18.44 1.63
N SER A 593 -5.45 17.29 2.23
CA SER A 593 -4.82 15.98 1.91
C SER A 593 -5.15 15.48 0.49
N PHE A 594 -6.24 15.97 -0.10
CA PHE A 594 -6.65 15.70 -1.49
C PHE A 594 -6.00 16.62 -2.53
N SER A 595 -5.09 17.52 -2.13
CA SER A 595 -4.50 18.55 -2.99
C SER A 595 -3.79 17.99 -4.24
N VAL A 596 -3.11 16.85 -4.14
CA VAL A 596 -2.40 16.21 -5.27
C VAL A 596 -3.38 15.71 -6.33
N SER A 597 -4.41 14.96 -5.93
CA SER A 597 -5.45 14.47 -6.84
C SER A 597 -6.29 15.62 -7.43
N CYS A 598 -6.50 16.70 -6.69
CA CYS A 598 -7.12 17.93 -7.20
C CYS A 598 -6.21 18.73 -8.16
N ALA A 599 -4.89 18.51 -8.16
CA ALA A 599 -3.96 19.13 -9.09
C ALA A 599 -3.75 18.30 -10.38
N LEU A 600 -4.07 17.00 -10.35
CA LEU A 600 -3.95 16.06 -11.46
C LEU A 600 -5.33 15.45 -11.80
N PRO A 601 -6.33 16.26 -12.22
CA PRO A 601 -7.71 15.77 -12.39
C PRO A 601 -7.82 14.69 -13.47
N GLU A 602 -7.07 14.81 -14.57
CA GLU A 602 -7.10 13.84 -15.67
C GLU A 602 -6.55 12.46 -15.25
N GLU A 603 -5.40 12.44 -14.57
CA GLU A 603 -4.78 11.20 -14.07
C GLU A 603 -5.66 10.56 -12.98
N THR A 604 -6.20 11.39 -12.08
CA THR A 604 -7.10 10.98 -11.00
C THR A 604 -8.37 10.36 -11.55
N CYS A 605 -9.01 10.98 -12.54
CA CYS A 605 -10.21 10.45 -13.16
C CYS A 605 -9.96 9.22 -14.04
N SER A 606 -8.86 9.20 -14.78
CA SER A 606 -8.47 8.03 -15.57
C SER A 606 -8.34 6.79 -14.69
N TYR A 607 -7.68 6.93 -13.53
CA TYR A 607 -7.60 5.89 -12.51
C TYR A 607 -8.99 5.48 -11.97
N MET A 608 -9.79 6.43 -11.49
CA MET A 608 -11.09 6.11 -10.85
C MET A 608 -12.11 5.51 -11.82
N VAL A 609 -12.15 5.98 -13.07
CA VAL A 609 -13.02 5.43 -14.12
C VAL A 609 -12.53 4.04 -14.56
N PHE A 610 -11.21 3.85 -14.76
CA PHE A 610 -10.65 2.54 -15.11
C PHE A 610 -10.94 1.48 -14.04
N HIS A 611 -10.65 1.77 -12.77
CA HIS A 611 -10.92 0.83 -11.68
C HIS A 611 -12.41 0.53 -11.50
N THR A 612 -13.28 1.52 -11.78
CA THR A 612 -14.74 1.31 -11.77
C THR A 612 -15.19 0.41 -12.91
N SER A 613 -14.64 0.58 -14.12
CA SER A 613 -14.93 -0.32 -15.25
C SER A 613 -14.46 -1.76 -15.00
N GLN A 614 -13.32 -1.96 -14.31
CA GLN A 614 -12.89 -3.31 -13.90
C GLN A 614 -13.83 -3.92 -12.84
N ASP A 615 -14.20 -3.17 -11.80
CA ASP A 615 -15.14 -3.64 -10.77
C ASP A 615 -16.51 -4.02 -11.38
N CYS A 616 -17.00 -3.26 -12.37
CA CYS A 616 -18.19 -3.59 -13.16
C CYS A 616 -18.04 -4.90 -13.94
N LYS A 617 -16.94 -5.06 -14.67
CA LYS A 617 -16.67 -6.25 -15.46
C LYS A 617 -16.62 -7.49 -14.57
N TYR A 618 -15.89 -7.44 -13.46
CA TYR A 618 -15.80 -8.56 -12.54
C TYR A 618 -17.13 -8.85 -11.85
N LEU A 619 -17.94 -7.83 -11.52
CA LEU A 619 -19.29 -8.07 -11.00
C LEU A 619 -20.18 -8.79 -12.02
N LYS A 620 -20.14 -8.40 -13.30
CA LYS A 620 -20.86 -9.09 -14.40
C LYS A 620 -20.41 -10.55 -14.54
N GLU A 621 -19.10 -10.79 -14.59
CA GLU A 621 -18.52 -12.13 -14.70
C GLU A 621 -18.83 -12.99 -13.47
N ASN A 622 -18.73 -12.44 -12.25
CA ASN A 622 -18.93 -13.17 -10.99
C ASN A 622 -20.42 -13.47 -10.70
N ILE A 623 -21.36 -12.56 -11.03
CA ILE A 623 -22.81 -12.83 -10.93
C ILE A 623 -23.20 -14.00 -11.84
N LYS A 624 -22.67 -14.02 -13.06
CA LYS A 624 -22.91 -15.07 -14.06
C LYS A 624 -22.27 -16.39 -13.65
N ASN A 625 -20.96 -16.41 -13.44
CA ASN A 625 -20.19 -17.62 -13.11
C ASN A 625 -20.59 -18.21 -11.75
N GLY A 626 -21.09 -17.37 -10.83
CA GLY A 626 -21.61 -17.79 -9.53
C GLY A 626 -23.06 -18.24 -9.53
N GLU A 627 -23.80 -18.16 -10.65
CA GLU A 627 -25.26 -18.38 -10.75
C GLU A 627 -26.07 -17.61 -9.69
N ILE A 628 -25.63 -16.41 -9.29
CA ILE A 628 -26.10 -15.74 -8.07
C ILE A 628 -27.62 -15.49 -8.10
N VAL A 629 -28.15 -15.05 -9.24
CA VAL A 629 -29.59 -14.83 -9.48
C VAL A 629 -30.43 -16.11 -9.28
N GLY A 630 -29.87 -17.28 -9.59
CA GLY A 630 -30.53 -18.59 -9.38
C GLY A 630 -30.31 -19.17 -7.98
N LYS A 631 -29.28 -18.73 -7.25
CA LYS A 631 -29.11 -19.01 -5.82
C LYS A 631 -30.09 -18.21 -4.97
N ILE A 632 -30.35 -16.95 -5.35
CA ILE A 632 -31.37 -16.09 -4.74
C ILE A 632 -32.75 -16.74 -4.82
N GLU A 633 -33.18 -17.21 -6.00
CA GLU A 633 -34.46 -17.94 -6.16
C GLU A 633 -34.57 -19.17 -5.25
N LYS A 634 -33.49 -19.95 -5.13
CA LYS A 634 -33.42 -21.14 -4.26
C LYS A 634 -33.38 -20.76 -2.77
N ALA A 635 -33.02 -19.53 -2.42
CA ALA A 635 -32.94 -19.02 -1.06
C ALA A 635 -34.26 -18.42 -0.53
N ASN A 636 -35.31 -18.32 -1.35
CA ASN A 636 -36.61 -17.73 -0.94
C ASN A 636 -37.30 -18.43 0.27
N GLY A 637 -36.85 -19.63 0.67
CA GLY A 637 -37.30 -20.30 1.90
C GLY A 637 -36.42 -20.07 3.14
N ASN A 638 -35.35 -19.27 3.04
CA ASN A 638 -34.39 -19.02 4.12
C ASN A 638 -33.96 -17.53 4.11
N GLU A 639 -34.65 -16.72 4.91
CA GLU A 639 -34.45 -15.26 4.99
C GLU A 639 -32.98 -14.89 5.25
N ALA A 640 -32.25 -15.62 6.08
CA ALA A 640 -30.86 -15.28 6.42
C ALA A 640 -29.91 -15.40 5.21
N THR A 641 -30.03 -16.47 4.42
CA THR A 641 -29.21 -16.67 3.21
C THR A 641 -29.67 -15.75 2.07
N LEU A 642 -30.96 -15.41 1.99
CA LEU A 642 -31.47 -14.41 1.06
C LEU A 642 -30.93 -13.01 1.39
N GLU A 643 -30.97 -12.61 2.67
CA GLU A 643 -30.43 -11.33 3.16
C GLU A 643 -28.92 -11.23 2.91
N GLU A 644 -28.15 -12.29 3.18
CA GLU A 644 -26.71 -12.37 2.91
C GLU A 644 -26.39 -12.20 1.41
N LEU A 645 -27.08 -12.93 0.53
CA LEU A 645 -26.87 -12.82 -0.92
C LEU A 645 -27.26 -11.43 -1.45
N CYS A 646 -28.43 -10.92 -1.05
CA CYS A 646 -28.90 -9.62 -1.49
C CYS A 646 -28.00 -8.48 -1.00
N THR A 647 -27.57 -8.47 0.26
CA THR A 647 -26.66 -7.43 0.80
C THR A 647 -25.28 -7.49 0.16
N THR A 648 -24.69 -8.69 0.00
CA THR A 648 -23.35 -8.87 -0.55
C THR A 648 -23.24 -8.39 -1.98
N TRP A 649 -24.18 -8.77 -2.85
CA TRP A 649 -24.10 -8.50 -4.29
C TRP A 649 -24.85 -7.21 -4.68
N GLY A 650 -26.00 -6.95 -4.06
CA GLY A 650 -26.83 -5.78 -4.35
C GLY A 650 -26.18 -4.45 -4.01
N ARG A 651 -25.39 -4.38 -2.92
CA ARG A 651 -24.63 -3.17 -2.58
C ARG A 651 -23.72 -2.74 -3.71
N HIS A 652 -22.98 -3.67 -4.30
CA HIS A 652 -22.10 -3.39 -5.43
C HIS A 652 -22.88 -3.03 -6.70
N CYS A 653 -23.99 -3.72 -6.98
CA CYS A 653 -24.90 -3.32 -8.06
C CYS A 653 -25.38 -1.87 -7.91
N HIS A 654 -25.90 -1.48 -6.74
CA HIS A 654 -26.38 -0.11 -6.49
C HIS A 654 -25.30 0.97 -6.59
N GLN A 655 -24.03 0.64 -6.38
CA GLN A 655 -22.91 1.59 -6.50
C GLN A 655 -22.40 1.71 -7.95
N LEU A 656 -22.55 0.66 -8.76
CA LEU A 656 -21.91 0.55 -10.08
C LEU A 656 -22.88 0.68 -11.25
N VAL A 657 -24.17 0.35 -11.10
CA VAL A 657 -25.11 0.18 -12.23
C VAL A 657 -25.33 1.42 -13.09
N GLU A 658 -25.22 2.64 -12.53
CA GLU A 658 -25.25 3.90 -13.30
C GLU A 658 -23.86 4.36 -13.79
N ASN A 659 -22.78 3.78 -13.28
CA ASN A 659 -21.41 4.03 -13.75
C ASN A 659 -21.01 3.12 -14.93
N CYS A 660 -21.78 2.07 -15.22
CA CYS A 660 -21.50 1.12 -16.30
C CYS A 660 -22.78 0.39 -16.77
N PRO A 661 -23.83 1.14 -17.20
CA PRO A 661 -25.12 0.56 -17.53
C PRO A 661 -25.02 -0.57 -18.58
N ASP A 662 -24.23 -0.37 -19.64
CA ASP A 662 -24.04 -1.37 -20.72
C ASP A 662 -23.42 -2.69 -20.23
N GLN A 663 -22.75 -2.69 -19.07
CA GLN A 663 -22.18 -3.89 -18.47
C GLN A 663 -23.14 -4.57 -17.48
N LEU A 664 -23.95 -3.80 -16.74
CA LEU A 664 -24.72 -4.31 -15.59
C LEU A 664 -26.25 -4.35 -15.78
N LYS A 665 -26.79 -3.71 -16.81
CA LYS A 665 -28.21 -3.74 -17.20
C LYS A 665 -28.48 -4.84 -18.24
N LYS A 666 -29.75 -5.09 -18.60
CA LYS A 666 -30.18 -6.24 -19.44
C LYS A 666 -29.67 -6.17 -20.89
N GLU A 667 -28.64 -6.98 -21.18
CA GLU A 667 -28.36 -7.45 -22.54
C GLU A 667 -29.37 -8.53 -22.97
N ASN A 668 -29.81 -8.48 -24.24
CA ASN A 668 -30.85 -9.33 -24.83
C ASN A 668 -30.88 -10.79 -24.34
N GLY A 669 -31.84 -11.10 -23.46
CA GLY A 669 -32.15 -12.47 -23.00
C GLY A 669 -31.30 -13.01 -21.84
N ASN A 670 -30.33 -12.27 -21.31
CA ASN A 670 -29.45 -12.76 -20.24
C ASN A 670 -29.89 -12.30 -18.84
N ASN A 671 -30.55 -13.18 -18.08
CA ASN A 671 -31.07 -12.90 -16.72
C ASN A 671 -30.01 -12.82 -15.61
N HIS A 672 -28.71 -12.92 -15.91
CA HIS A 672 -27.62 -12.87 -14.92
C HIS A 672 -26.95 -11.48 -14.89
N ASN A 673 -27.69 -10.47 -14.43
CA ASN A 673 -27.27 -9.07 -14.40
C ASN A 673 -27.77 -8.36 -13.10
N CYS A 674 -27.43 -7.08 -12.91
CA CYS A 674 -27.78 -6.36 -11.68
C CYS A 674 -29.26 -5.97 -11.59
N GLU A 675 -29.93 -5.70 -12.70
CA GLU A 675 -31.38 -5.40 -12.70
C GLU A 675 -32.19 -6.64 -12.29
N ALA A 676 -31.84 -7.81 -12.82
CA ALA A 676 -32.47 -9.08 -12.46
C ALA A 676 -32.15 -9.55 -11.03
N LEU A 677 -31.07 -9.01 -10.42
CA LEU A 677 -30.77 -9.19 -9.00
C LEU A 677 -31.59 -8.22 -8.14
N ASP A 678 -31.67 -6.94 -8.52
CA ASP A 678 -32.45 -5.94 -7.80
C ASP A 678 -33.96 -6.25 -7.82
N GLU A 679 -34.51 -6.66 -8.97
CA GLU A 679 -35.90 -7.11 -9.11
C GLU A 679 -36.28 -8.21 -8.10
N LYS A 680 -35.35 -9.14 -7.79
CA LYS A 680 -35.58 -10.26 -6.86
C LYS A 680 -35.24 -9.92 -5.41
N CYS A 681 -34.27 -9.04 -5.19
CA CYS A 681 -33.89 -8.58 -3.86
C CYS A 681 -34.71 -7.38 -3.36
N LYS A 682 -35.60 -6.82 -4.19
CA LYS A 682 -36.41 -5.63 -3.92
C LYS A 682 -37.10 -5.62 -2.55
N GLU A 683 -37.82 -6.68 -2.20
CA GLU A 683 -38.50 -6.80 -0.90
C GLU A 683 -37.49 -6.85 0.25
N THR A 684 -36.36 -7.56 0.06
CA THR A 684 -35.27 -7.63 1.03
C THR A 684 -34.62 -6.26 1.26
N PHE A 685 -34.40 -5.46 0.21
CA PHE A 685 -33.87 -4.10 0.35
C PHE A 685 -34.85 -3.13 1.01
N GLN A 686 -36.15 -3.24 0.70
CA GLN A 686 -37.17 -2.43 1.36
C GLN A 686 -37.28 -2.79 2.85
N LYS A 687 -37.23 -4.09 3.20
CA LYS A 687 -37.20 -4.58 4.58
C LYS A 687 -35.95 -4.09 5.33
N LEU A 688 -34.77 -4.25 4.73
CA LEU A 688 -33.50 -3.78 5.32
C LEU A 688 -33.45 -2.28 5.55
N LYS A 689 -33.96 -1.47 4.59
CA LYS A 689 -34.05 -0.01 4.73
C LYS A 689 -34.97 0.35 5.90
N LEU A 690 -36.16 -0.25 5.96
CA LEU A 690 -37.12 -0.01 7.02
C LEU A 690 -36.59 -0.47 8.40
N GLU A 691 -35.86 -1.58 8.47
CA GLU A 691 -35.17 -2.02 9.70
C GLU A 691 -34.11 -1.01 10.17
N ASP A 692 -33.37 -0.36 9.26
CA ASP A 692 -32.34 0.62 9.64
C ASP A 692 -33.00 1.97 10.05
N GLU A 693 -34.07 2.39 9.36
CA GLU A 693 -34.92 3.52 9.78
C GLU A 693 -35.52 3.28 11.19
N LEU A 694 -36.05 2.08 11.46
CA LEU A 694 -36.52 1.67 12.78
C LEU A 694 -35.38 1.57 13.81
N THR A 695 -34.19 1.12 13.40
CA THR A 695 -33.00 1.07 14.29
C THR A 695 -32.63 2.48 14.78
N HIS A 696 -32.73 3.49 13.91
CA HIS A 696 -32.49 4.88 14.27
C HIS A 696 -33.66 5.51 15.07
N LEU A 697 -34.90 5.11 14.81
CA LEU A 697 -36.10 5.61 15.52
C LEU A 697 -36.22 5.09 16.95
N LEU A 698 -35.89 3.81 17.19
CA LEU A 698 -36.00 3.13 18.49
C LEU A 698 -34.71 3.21 19.34
N LYS A 699 -33.76 4.03 18.91
CA LYS A 699 -32.43 4.21 19.49
C LYS A 699 -32.51 4.73 20.94
N GLY A 700 -31.76 4.10 21.84
CA GLY A 700 -31.92 4.25 23.28
C GLY A 700 -33.04 3.36 23.86
N SER A 701 -33.54 2.39 23.10
CA SER A 701 -34.52 1.38 23.54
C SER A 701 -34.26 0.00 22.89
N LEU A 702 -33.14 -0.22 22.20
CA LEU A 702 -32.81 -1.50 21.54
C LEU A 702 -31.91 -2.42 22.40
N LYS A 703 -31.93 -2.20 23.72
CA LYS A 703 -31.13 -2.93 24.71
C LYS A 703 -31.79 -4.25 25.12
N ASP A 704 -33.10 -4.21 25.34
CA ASP A 704 -33.94 -5.38 25.54
C ASP A 704 -35.23 -5.29 24.72
N GLU A 705 -35.85 -6.44 24.50
CA GLU A 705 -37.03 -6.52 23.63
C GLU A 705 -38.27 -5.82 24.18
N ASN A 706 -38.42 -5.71 25.50
CA ASN A 706 -39.62 -5.15 26.13
C ASN A 706 -39.55 -3.62 26.13
N GLU A 707 -38.37 -3.05 26.37
CA GLU A 707 -38.11 -1.63 26.16
C GLU A 707 -38.32 -1.25 24.68
N CYS A 708 -37.82 -2.07 23.75
CA CYS A 708 -38.06 -1.90 22.32
C CYS A 708 -39.57 -1.93 22.00
N LYS A 709 -40.31 -2.96 22.43
CA LYS A 709 -41.76 -3.10 22.17
C LYS A 709 -42.55 -1.90 22.69
N LYS A 710 -42.21 -1.42 23.89
CA LYS A 710 -42.83 -0.27 24.56
C LYS A 710 -42.50 1.08 23.90
N THR A 711 -41.36 1.21 23.23
CA THR A 711 -41.04 2.41 22.44
C THR A 711 -41.63 2.32 21.02
N LEU A 712 -41.57 1.15 20.38
CA LEU A 712 -42.19 0.89 19.07
C LEU A 712 -43.71 1.10 19.09
N GLU A 713 -44.39 0.69 20.16
CA GLU A 713 -45.84 0.91 20.36
C GLU A 713 -46.26 2.38 20.27
N LYS A 714 -45.40 3.32 20.71
CA LYS A 714 -45.67 4.77 20.60
C LYS A 714 -45.64 5.25 19.14
N TYR A 715 -44.85 4.59 18.29
CA TYR A 715 -44.67 4.92 16.88
C TYR A 715 -45.61 4.11 15.95
N CYS A 716 -46.26 3.04 16.43
CA CYS A 716 -47.25 2.29 15.66
C CYS A 716 -48.29 3.18 14.94
N PRO A 717 -48.88 4.24 15.55
CA PRO A 717 -49.84 5.12 14.86
C PRO A 717 -49.25 5.95 13.71
N GLU A 718 -47.93 5.99 13.54
CA GLU A 718 -47.24 6.63 12.42
C GLU A 718 -46.72 5.58 11.43
N LEU A 719 -46.22 4.44 11.94
CA LEU A 719 -45.74 3.31 11.14
C LEU A 719 -46.88 2.61 10.37
N GLU A 720 -48.09 2.53 10.92
CA GLU A 720 -49.25 1.97 10.18
C GLU A 720 -49.75 2.89 9.04
N LYS A 721 -49.26 4.15 8.97
CA LYS A 721 -49.44 5.05 7.82
C LYS A 721 -48.33 4.88 6.76
N ASN A 722 -47.26 4.15 7.08
CA ASN A 722 -46.19 3.82 6.14
C ASN A 722 -46.55 2.53 5.39
N GLU A 723 -46.96 2.67 4.13
CA GLU A 723 -47.35 1.52 3.28
C GLU A 723 -46.23 0.47 3.13
N ALA A 724 -44.94 0.83 3.26
CA ALA A 724 -43.86 -0.15 3.26
C ALA A 724 -43.87 -1.01 4.54
N PHE A 725 -44.08 -0.41 5.71
CA PHE A 725 -44.22 -1.15 6.98
C PHE A 725 -45.44 -2.07 6.94
N LYS A 726 -46.57 -1.52 6.49
CA LYS A 726 -47.84 -2.24 6.31
C LYS A 726 -47.77 -3.39 5.31
N THR A 727 -46.91 -3.29 4.28
CA THR A 727 -46.68 -4.36 3.29
C THR A 727 -45.72 -5.45 3.80
N LEU A 728 -44.64 -5.06 4.50
CA LEU A 728 -43.55 -5.98 4.88
C LEU A 728 -43.70 -6.60 6.27
N TYR A 729 -44.45 -5.95 7.17
CA TYR A 729 -44.67 -6.37 8.55
C TYR A 729 -46.16 -6.41 8.95
N GLY A 730 -47.07 -5.99 8.08
CA GLY A 730 -48.52 -6.06 8.35
C GLY A 730 -48.99 -5.01 9.36
N LYS A 731 -49.76 -5.45 10.36
CA LYS A 731 -50.25 -4.57 11.44
C LYS A 731 -49.24 -4.50 12.57
N CYS A 732 -49.28 -3.42 13.36
CA CYS A 732 -48.37 -3.19 14.49
C CYS A 732 -48.82 -3.94 15.76
N ASP A 733 -49.22 -5.21 15.62
CA ASP A 733 -49.69 -6.07 16.72
C ASP A 733 -48.54 -6.62 17.59
N ASP A 734 -48.86 -7.36 18.65
CA ASP A 734 -47.87 -7.90 19.60
C ASP A 734 -46.91 -8.93 18.98
N ASN A 735 -47.32 -9.64 17.92
CA ASN A 735 -46.46 -10.58 17.19
C ASN A 735 -45.50 -9.80 16.27
N THR A 736 -46.00 -8.79 15.56
CA THR A 736 -45.15 -7.89 14.76
C THR A 736 -44.16 -7.11 15.63
N LYS A 737 -44.64 -6.47 16.71
CA LYS A 737 -43.78 -5.81 17.72
C LYS A 737 -42.79 -6.80 18.32
N GLY A 738 -43.21 -8.06 18.53
CA GLY A 738 -42.36 -9.22 18.84
C GLY A 738 -41.17 -9.35 17.89
N ASN A 739 -41.45 -9.83 16.68
CA ASN A 739 -40.44 -10.22 15.68
C ASN A 739 -39.54 -9.07 15.24
N VAL A 740 -40.10 -7.85 15.08
CA VAL A 740 -39.32 -6.64 14.79
C VAL A 740 -38.32 -6.37 15.91
N CYS A 741 -38.76 -6.33 17.17
CA CYS A 741 -37.86 -6.04 18.27
C CYS A 741 -36.80 -7.12 18.49
N THR A 742 -37.13 -8.41 18.40
CA THR A 742 -36.13 -9.49 18.45
C THR A 742 -35.06 -9.30 17.38
N LYS A 743 -35.45 -9.07 16.11
CA LYS A 743 -34.50 -8.89 15.01
C LYS A 743 -33.65 -7.63 15.17
N LEU A 744 -34.23 -6.49 15.55
CA LEU A 744 -33.49 -5.23 15.73
C LEU A 744 -32.53 -5.28 16.92
N VAL A 745 -32.96 -5.80 18.07
CA VAL A 745 -32.13 -5.95 19.27
C VAL A 745 -30.93 -6.86 18.97
N ASP A 746 -31.12 -7.99 18.30
CA ASP A 746 -30.02 -8.88 17.91
C ASP A 746 -29.11 -8.28 16.81
N LYS A 747 -29.67 -7.48 15.89
CA LYS A 747 -28.91 -6.73 14.88
C LYS A 747 -27.99 -5.69 15.54
N VAL A 748 -28.47 -4.99 16.57
CA VAL A 748 -27.65 -4.06 17.37
C VAL A 748 -26.60 -4.79 18.19
N LYS A 749 -26.95 -5.85 18.93
CA LYS A 749 -25.98 -6.69 19.67
C LYS A 749 -24.83 -7.17 18.77
N LYS A 750 -25.13 -7.61 17.53
CA LYS A 750 -24.13 -8.03 16.54
C LYS A 750 -23.29 -6.88 15.98
N LYS A 751 -23.85 -5.67 15.86
CA LYS A 751 -23.09 -4.44 15.47
C LYS A 751 -22.15 -3.96 16.59
N CYS A 752 -22.49 -4.15 17.88
CA CYS A 752 -21.76 -3.55 19.01
C CYS A 752 -20.23 -3.81 19.05
N PRO A 753 -19.68 -5.01 18.78
CA PRO A 753 -18.23 -5.25 18.80
C PRO A 753 -17.48 -4.50 17.70
N THR A 754 -18.07 -4.40 16.51
CA THR A 754 -17.54 -3.61 15.39
C THR A 754 -17.61 -2.13 15.72
N LEU A 755 -18.78 -1.63 16.11
CA LEU A 755 -19.01 -0.24 16.50
C LEU A 755 -18.05 0.22 17.63
N LYS A 756 -17.78 -0.63 18.62
CA LYS A 756 -16.77 -0.39 19.66
C LYS A 756 -15.36 -0.22 19.09
N THR A 757 -15.00 -1.05 18.11
CA THR A 757 -13.69 -1.01 17.45
C THR A 757 -13.55 0.25 16.60
N ASP A 758 -14.56 0.54 15.78
CA ASP A 758 -14.64 1.71 14.90
C ASP A 758 -14.55 3.01 15.73
N LEU A 759 -15.31 3.10 16.83
CA LEU A 759 -15.28 4.24 17.74
C LEU A 759 -13.95 4.36 18.50
N GLU A 760 -13.29 3.27 18.87
CA GLU A 760 -11.95 3.30 19.47
C GLU A 760 -10.84 3.63 18.45
N GLU A 761 -11.05 3.44 17.14
CA GLU A 761 -10.15 3.93 16.10
C GLU A 761 -10.40 5.41 15.79
N ALA A 762 -11.65 5.78 15.51
CA ALA A 762 -12.05 7.17 15.25
C ALA A 762 -11.70 8.10 16.41
N LYS A 763 -11.84 7.67 17.67
CA LYS A 763 -11.38 8.39 18.87
C LYS A 763 -9.86 8.67 18.87
N LYS A 764 -9.03 7.79 18.31
CA LYS A 764 -7.58 8.02 18.18
C LYS A 764 -7.29 9.03 17.08
N GLU A 765 -7.95 8.89 15.93
CA GLU A 765 -7.80 9.83 14.81
C GLU A 765 -8.29 11.23 15.19
N LEU A 766 -9.48 11.35 15.80
CA LEU A 766 -10.04 12.58 16.33
C LEU A 766 -9.10 13.26 17.35
N LYS A 767 -8.43 12.49 18.23
CA LYS A 767 -7.45 13.03 19.18
C LYS A 767 -6.25 13.64 18.44
N VAL A 768 -5.68 12.96 17.45
CA VAL A 768 -4.56 13.47 16.65
C VAL A 768 -4.98 14.72 15.85
N ARG A 769 -6.12 14.68 15.17
CA ARG A 769 -6.68 15.82 14.42
C ARG A 769 -6.96 17.02 15.34
N LYS A 770 -7.42 16.80 16.57
CA LYS A 770 -7.59 17.85 17.58
C LYS A 770 -6.25 18.45 18.02
N GLU A 771 -5.23 17.63 18.25
CA GLU A 771 -3.88 18.10 18.59
C GLU A 771 -3.26 18.92 17.44
N GLU A 772 -3.49 18.53 16.18
CA GLU A 772 -3.15 19.37 15.02
C GLU A 772 -3.94 20.69 15.00
N TYR A 773 -5.24 20.67 15.29
CA TYR A 773 -6.06 21.88 15.36
C TYR A 773 -5.58 22.85 16.47
N ASP A 774 -5.33 22.36 17.68
CA ASP A 774 -4.89 23.21 18.79
C ASP A 774 -3.51 23.83 18.51
N ALA A 775 -2.63 23.12 17.79
CA ALA A 775 -1.36 23.68 17.30
C ALA A 775 -1.56 24.74 16.19
N LEU A 776 -2.43 24.48 15.20
CA LEU A 776 -2.78 25.45 14.14
C LEU A 776 -3.45 26.70 14.73
N LYS A 777 -4.30 26.53 15.74
CA LYS A 777 -4.95 27.59 16.49
C LYS A 777 -3.93 28.47 17.23
N GLN A 778 -2.98 27.87 17.94
CA GLN A 778 -1.89 28.61 18.60
C GLN A 778 -1.02 29.37 17.59
N ALA A 779 -0.74 28.78 16.42
CA ALA A 779 -0.02 29.45 15.35
C ALA A 779 -0.81 30.64 14.79
N ALA A 780 -2.12 30.49 14.53
CA ALA A 780 -3.01 31.58 14.11
C ALA A 780 -3.03 32.71 15.14
N GLU A 781 -3.30 32.40 16.41
CA GLU A 781 -3.28 33.38 17.49
C GLU A 781 -1.94 34.10 17.63
N LYS A 782 -0.82 33.39 17.46
CA LYS A 782 0.52 33.97 17.51
C LYS A 782 0.75 34.93 16.34
N SER A 783 0.53 34.49 15.10
CA SER A 783 0.70 35.32 13.91
C SER A 783 -0.21 36.56 13.93
N THR A 784 -1.45 36.44 14.40
CA THR A 784 -2.36 37.60 14.58
C THR A 784 -1.83 38.60 15.62
N LYS A 785 -1.20 38.13 16.71
CA LYS A 785 -0.55 39.00 17.70
C LYS A 785 0.72 39.65 17.14
N GLU A 786 1.53 38.90 16.39
CA GLU A 786 2.78 39.38 15.76
C GLU A 786 2.54 40.40 14.65
N ALA A 787 1.47 40.25 13.86
CA ALA A 787 1.06 41.22 12.84
C ALA A 787 0.57 42.56 13.42
N LYS A 788 0.32 42.66 14.72
CA LYS A 788 -0.16 43.85 15.47
C LYS A 788 -1.43 44.54 14.94
N LEU A 789 -2.04 44.01 13.88
CA LEU A 789 -3.27 44.38 13.17
C LEU A 789 -3.72 45.85 13.39
N LEU A 790 -2.89 46.77 12.90
CA LEU A 790 -2.97 48.21 13.19
C LEU A 790 -4.13 48.92 12.48
N LEU A 791 -5.29 48.94 13.13
CA LEU A 791 -6.38 49.87 12.81
C LEU A 791 -6.07 51.26 13.40
N SER A 792 -5.32 52.07 12.65
CA SER A 792 -4.77 53.34 13.14
C SER A 792 -5.76 54.51 13.12
N LYS A 793 -5.96 55.10 14.32
CA LYS A 793 -6.35 56.50 14.62
C LYS A 793 -7.33 57.21 13.67
N SER A 794 -8.52 57.51 14.19
CA SER A 794 -9.35 58.61 13.68
C SER A 794 -8.63 59.97 13.82
N GLY A 795 -8.56 60.73 12.72
CA GLY A 795 -7.80 61.97 12.68
C GLY A 795 -8.51 63.16 13.32
N LYS A 796 -8.14 63.53 14.56
CA LYS A 796 -8.61 64.79 15.18
C LYS A 796 -7.68 65.36 16.28
N ALA A 797 -6.48 65.82 15.90
CA ALA A 797 -5.68 66.74 16.73
C ALA A 797 -4.63 67.53 15.91
N ALA A 798 -4.51 68.82 16.23
CA ALA A 798 -3.45 69.83 16.00
C ALA A 798 -2.29 69.60 15.00
N MET A 799 -2.03 70.65 14.22
CA MET A 799 -0.76 70.91 13.52
C MET A 799 0.41 71.17 14.50
N PRO A 800 1.64 70.70 14.21
CA PRO A 800 2.87 71.28 14.75
C PRO A 800 3.36 72.45 13.87
N THR A 801 3.78 73.55 14.49
CA THR A 801 4.42 74.70 13.81
C THR A 801 5.91 74.41 13.53
N ALA A 802 6.49 75.06 12.53
CA ALA A 802 7.91 74.90 12.17
C ALA A 802 8.85 75.72 13.08
N GLN A 803 10.03 75.19 13.42
CA GLN A 803 11.24 75.98 13.72
C GLN A 803 12.56 75.16 13.73
N ASN A 804 13.55 75.69 13.00
CA ASN A 804 15.02 75.71 13.18
C ASN A 804 15.80 74.60 13.94
N GLY A 805 16.97 74.24 13.39
CA GLY A 805 18.12 73.69 14.14
C GLY A 805 19.15 72.96 13.26
N SER A 806 20.36 73.50 13.11
CA SER A 806 21.40 72.96 12.21
C SER A 806 22.75 72.79 12.90
N ASP A 807 23.54 71.81 12.45
CA ASP A 807 25.01 71.89 12.33
C ASP A 807 25.47 70.76 11.37
N SER A 808 26.49 70.87 10.50
CA SER A 808 27.54 71.90 10.40
C SER A 808 27.94 72.35 8.97
N THR A 809 28.71 73.43 8.94
CA THR A 809 29.42 74.15 7.86
C THR A 809 30.34 73.29 6.94
N LEU A 810 30.77 73.66 5.71
CA LEU A 810 30.52 74.81 4.79
C LEU A 810 31.14 74.55 3.38
N VAL A 811 30.82 75.44 2.40
CA VAL A 811 31.61 75.83 1.20
C VAL A 811 31.57 74.92 -0.08
N PRO A 812 31.51 75.50 -1.32
CA PRO A 812 30.42 75.12 -2.26
C PRO A 812 30.83 74.88 -3.77
N PRO A 813 30.24 75.48 -4.86
CA PRO A 813 29.79 74.71 -6.04
C PRO A 813 30.45 75.14 -7.39
N PRO A 814 30.05 74.60 -8.57
CA PRO A 814 28.86 75.06 -9.34
C PRO A 814 28.10 73.85 -9.98
N GLN A 815 27.16 73.92 -10.96
CA GLN A 815 26.67 74.99 -11.86
C GLN A 815 25.22 74.70 -12.35
N GLN A 816 24.61 75.66 -13.07
CA GLN A 816 23.34 75.54 -13.81
C GLN A 816 23.55 74.76 -15.16
N ALA A 817 22.60 74.45 -16.05
CA ALA A 817 21.40 75.19 -16.51
C ALA A 817 20.37 74.27 -17.27
N PRO A 818 19.53 74.69 -18.27
CA PRO A 818 18.08 74.81 -18.01
C PRO A 818 17.10 74.35 -19.15
N ALA A 819 15.80 74.61 -18.91
CA ALA A 819 14.73 74.88 -19.90
C ALA A 819 14.23 73.74 -20.85
N GLY A 820 12.97 73.79 -21.35
CA GLY A 820 11.83 74.64 -20.97
C GLY A 820 10.71 74.74 -22.02
N SER A 821 9.56 75.34 -21.63
CA SER A 821 8.40 75.80 -22.47
C SER A 821 7.63 74.72 -23.28
N SER A 822 6.32 74.84 -23.59
CA SER A 822 5.29 75.89 -23.43
C SER A 822 4.01 75.29 -22.82
N GLY A 823 3.07 75.98 -22.15
CA GLY A 823 2.22 77.12 -22.59
C GLY A 823 0.89 76.58 -23.19
N SER A 824 -0.32 77.11 -22.95
CA SER A 824 -0.82 78.25 -22.14
C SER A 824 -2.34 78.09 -21.89
N GLY A 825 -2.94 78.77 -20.90
CA GLY A 825 -4.42 78.93 -20.80
C GLY A 825 -5.00 79.19 -19.40
N SER A 826 -5.68 80.35 -19.20
CA SER A 826 -6.36 80.84 -17.97
C SER A 826 -6.96 82.24 -18.25
N PRO A 827 -7.78 82.90 -17.37
CA PRO A 827 -8.76 82.49 -16.33
C PRO A 827 -10.15 83.20 -16.61
N PRO A 828 -11.00 83.75 -15.68
CA PRO A 828 -11.30 83.61 -14.22
C PRO A 828 -12.82 83.21 -13.98
N ALA A 829 -13.71 83.63 -13.04
CA ALA A 829 -13.74 84.59 -11.89
C ALA A 829 -14.97 84.41 -10.90
N VAL A 830 -14.80 84.70 -9.59
CA VAL A 830 -15.47 85.74 -8.72
C VAL A 830 -17.03 85.98 -8.78
N PRO A 831 -17.79 86.27 -7.67
CA PRO A 831 -17.69 86.03 -6.20
C PRO A 831 -19.04 85.63 -5.44
N PRO A 832 -19.08 85.45 -4.09
CA PRO A 832 -20.29 85.23 -3.24
C PRO A 832 -20.79 86.51 -2.47
N PRO A 833 -21.94 86.56 -1.73
CA PRO A 833 -22.06 86.21 -0.28
C PRO A 833 -23.50 85.71 0.20
N PRO A 834 -24.09 85.97 1.42
CA PRO A 834 -23.99 85.15 2.65
C PRO A 834 -25.37 84.73 3.36
N PRO A 835 -25.64 84.72 4.72
CA PRO A 835 -26.27 83.53 5.41
C PRO A 835 -27.43 83.79 6.44
N GLN A 836 -27.93 82.75 7.19
CA GLN A 836 -28.08 82.69 8.69
C GLN A 836 -29.07 81.64 9.32
N ASN A 837 -28.69 81.12 10.51
CA ASN A 837 -29.43 80.69 11.75
C ASN A 837 -30.65 79.72 11.80
N GLY A 838 -30.71 78.89 12.88
CA GLY A 838 -31.96 78.30 13.43
C GLY A 838 -31.84 77.03 14.34
N THR A 839 -32.22 77.12 15.63
CA THR A 839 -32.39 76.04 16.67
C THR A 839 -33.22 76.62 17.85
N PRO A 840 -33.67 75.87 18.91
CA PRO A 840 -33.70 74.41 19.20
C PRO A 840 -35.09 73.89 19.73
N ASP A 841 -35.19 72.67 20.30
CA ASP A 841 -35.77 72.36 21.66
C ASP A 841 -36.34 70.93 21.90
N THR A 842 -36.47 70.54 23.18
CA THR A 842 -36.92 69.24 23.82
C THR A 842 -37.40 69.53 25.27
N PRO A 843 -37.84 68.59 26.17
CA PRO A 843 -38.03 67.11 26.15
C PRO A 843 -39.53 66.72 26.41
N ASP A 844 -40.07 65.81 27.25
CA ASP A 844 -39.62 64.77 28.23
C ASP A 844 -40.79 63.78 28.59
N GLY A 845 -40.59 62.78 29.47
CA GLY A 845 -41.67 62.00 30.15
C GLY A 845 -41.36 60.52 30.48
N THR A 846 -41.85 59.94 31.59
CA THR A 846 -41.39 58.61 32.10
C THR A 846 -42.42 57.78 32.92
N SER A 847 -42.22 56.44 32.95
CA SER A 847 -42.57 55.43 34.00
C SER A 847 -43.96 54.72 34.05
N GLY A 848 -43.95 53.43 34.43
CA GLY A 848 -45.12 52.56 34.72
C GLY A 848 -44.82 51.04 34.68
N THR A 849 -45.27 50.23 35.66
CA THR A 849 -45.05 48.74 35.84
C THR A 849 -45.79 48.26 37.13
N PRO A 850 -45.82 46.96 37.59
CA PRO A 850 -45.28 45.67 37.11
C PRO A 850 -46.32 44.47 37.14
N SER A 851 -45.84 43.22 37.30
CA SER A 851 -46.54 41.95 37.66
C SER A 851 -47.33 41.21 36.55
N GLY A 852 -47.22 39.88 36.35
CA GLY A 852 -46.44 38.84 37.04
C GLY A 852 -46.15 37.56 36.21
N THR A 853 -45.39 36.62 36.78
CA THR A 853 -44.71 35.44 36.18
C THR A 853 -45.51 34.11 36.31
N PRO A 854 -45.03 32.91 35.82
CA PRO A 854 -43.83 32.58 35.02
C PRO A 854 -44.06 31.66 33.78
N SER A 855 -43.04 31.55 32.91
CA SER A 855 -42.80 30.37 32.07
C SER A 855 -41.32 30.25 31.71
N THR A 856 -40.76 29.03 31.79
CA THR A 856 -39.32 28.79 31.64
C THR A 856 -38.97 28.13 30.33
N THR A 857 -38.29 28.86 29.44
CA THR A 857 -37.50 28.29 28.33
C THR A 857 -36.01 28.55 28.57
N GLY A 858 -35.18 27.52 28.32
CA GLY A 858 -33.76 27.51 28.70
C GLY A 858 -32.89 28.46 27.87
N GLN A 859 -31.88 29.07 28.51
CA GLN A 859 -30.91 29.93 27.83
C GLN A 859 -29.88 29.11 27.04
N THR A 860 -30.02 29.03 25.72
CA THR A 860 -28.89 28.73 24.82
C THR A 860 -28.00 29.98 24.70
N LYS A 861 -27.11 30.16 25.68
CA LYS A 861 -26.07 31.18 25.62
C LYS A 861 -25.03 30.86 24.52
N ASN A 862 -24.42 31.92 23.99
CA ASN A 862 -23.20 31.88 23.17
C ASN A 862 -23.33 31.33 21.74
N ASN A 863 -24.24 31.91 20.95
CA ASN A 863 -23.98 32.05 19.51
C ASN A 863 -22.73 32.93 19.32
N ALA A 864 -21.59 32.33 18.98
CA ALA A 864 -20.34 33.05 18.75
C ALA A 864 -20.46 33.95 17.50
N LYS A 865 -20.52 35.27 17.69
CA LYS A 865 -20.51 36.23 16.59
C LYS A 865 -19.14 36.25 15.91
N LEU A 866 -19.03 35.61 14.75
CA LEU A 866 -17.94 35.85 13.81
C LEU A 866 -18.04 37.29 13.29
N GLY A 867 -17.19 38.17 13.82
CA GLY A 867 -17.13 39.57 13.41
C GLY A 867 -16.42 39.75 12.07
N LEU A 868 -17.12 40.26 11.06
CA LEU A 868 -16.50 40.69 9.81
C LEU A 868 -15.72 41.99 10.04
N VAL A 869 -14.39 41.93 9.91
CA VAL A 869 -13.50 43.10 10.06
C VAL A 869 -13.36 43.79 8.70
N LYS A 870 -13.78 45.05 8.61
CA LYS A 870 -13.58 45.89 7.42
C LYS A 870 -12.33 46.76 7.60
N ARG A 871 -11.30 46.58 6.75
CA ARG A 871 -10.15 47.50 6.71
C ARG A 871 -10.63 48.84 6.14
N ALA A 872 -10.61 49.87 6.96
CA ALA A 872 -10.88 51.25 6.56
C ALA A 872 -9.71 52.13 7.04
N TYR A 873 -9.23 53.01 6.15
CA TYR A 873 -8.20 54.02 6.42
C TYR A 873 -6.83 53.48 6.89
N VAL A 874 -6.13 52.76 6.01
CA VAL A 874 -4.67 52.57 6.08
C VAL A 874 -4.07 52.67 4.68
N ASP A 875 -3.39 53.78 4.36
CA ASP A 875 -2.68 54.00 3.09
C ASP A 875 -1.35 53.24 3.08
N GLY A 876 -1.44 51.92 2.95
CA GLY A 876 -0.29 51.02 2.86
C GLY A 876 -0.70 49.64 2.38
N GLY A 877 0.17 49.00 1.58
CA GLY A 877 0.00 47.63 1.13
C GLY A 877 -0.14 46.64 2.30
N VAL A 878 -0.68 45.45 2.02
CA VAL A 878 -0.78 44.39 3.04
C VAL A 878 0.62 43.87 3.35
N SER A 879 1.03 43.95 4.61
CA SER A 879 2.33 43.45 5.05
C SER A 879 2.40 41.92 5.01
N GLU A 880 3.60 41.38 4.81
CA GLU A 880 3.83 39.92 4.83
C GLU A 880 3.36 39.27 6.15
N ALA A 881 3.41 40.02 7.26
CA ALA A 881 2.89 39.60 8.55
C ALA A 881 1.35 39.54 8.59
N GLU A 882 0.64 40.52 8.02
CA GLU A 882 -0.83 40.48 7.87
C GLU A 882 -1.26 39.30 6.99
N VAL A 883 -0.54 39.01 5.89
CA VAL A 883 -0.80 37.84 5.03
C VAL A 883 -0.62 36.54 5.82
N LYS A 884 0.51 36.35 6.51
CA LYS A 884 0.77 35.16 7.33
C LYS A 884 -0.25 34.97 8.46
N ALA A 885 -0.72 36.08 9.06
CA ALA A 885 -1.77 36.04 10.09
C ALA A 885 -3.14 35.63 9.53
N PHE A 886 -3.53 36.19 8.38
CA PHE A 886 -4.77 35.81 7.70
C PHE A 886 -4.72 34.34 7.27
N ASP A 887 -3.62 33.90 6.66
CA ASP A 887 -3.42 32.54 6.19
C ASP A 887 -3.48 31.50 7.32
N ALA A 888 -2.81 31.75 8.45
CA ALA A 888 -2.86 30.86 9.60
C ALA A 888 -4.26 30.82 10.24
N THR A 889 -4.92 31.98 10.33
CA THR A 889 -6.32 32.11 10.81
C THR A 889 -7.28 31.30 9.96
N THR A 890 -7.13 31.37 8.64
CA THR A 890 -7.93 30.61 7.66
C THR A 890 -7.74 29.10 7.86
N VAL A 891 -6.50 28.61 7.89
CA VAL A 891 -6.18 27.18 8.10
C VAL A 891 -6.77 26.65 9.42
N ALA A 892 -6.69 27.42 10.50
CA ALA A 892 -7.26 27.02 11.78
C ALA A 892 -8.80 26.96 11.74
N LEU A 893 -9.47 27.94 11.13
CA LEU A 893 -10.94 27.96 11.02
C LEU A 893 -11.48 26.81 10.14
N GLU A 894 -10.74 26.43 9.10
CA GLU A 894 -11.08 25.31 8.21
C GLU A 894 -11.05 23.97 8.96
N MET A 895 -9.95 23.70 9.68
CA MET A 895 -9.77 22.48 10.49
C MET A 895 -10.82 22.37 11.62
N TYR A 896 -11.20 23.50 12.22
CA TYR A 896 -12.29 23.57 13.21
C TYR A 896 -13.64 23.11 12.65
N LEU A 897 -13.93 23.42 11.38
CA LEU A 897 -15.19 23.02 10.74
C LEU A 897 -15.18 21.54 10.36
N GLU A 898 -14.06 21.00 9.89
CA GLU A 898 -13.91 19.57 9.58
C GLU A 898 -14.06 18.71 10.84
N LEU A 899 -13.37 19.07 11.92
CA LEU A 899 -13.53 18.42 13.22
C LEU A 899 -14.97 18.48 13.75
N LYS A 900 -15.73 19.55 13.47
CA LYS A 900 -17.13 19.67 13.89
C LYS A 900 -18.06 18.76 13.06
N GLU A 901 -17.79 18.63 11.76
CA GLU A 901 -18.50 17.73 10.84
C GLU A 901 -18.27 16.27 11.24
N GLU A 902 -17.01 15.90 11.50
CA GLU A 902 -16.57 14.59 12.00
C GLU A 902 -17.16 14.26 13.39
N CYS A 903 -17.10 15.19 14.34
CA CYS A 903 -17.76 15.06 15.64
C CYS A 903 -19.27 14.83 15.53
N SER A 904 -19.93 15.48 14.58
CA SER A 904 -21.39 15.33 14.40
C SER A 904 -21.76 13.92 13.90
N ALA A 905 -20.92 13.30 13.05
CA ALA A 905 -21.07 11.90 12.67
C ALA A 905 -20.82 10.96 13.85
N LEU A 906 -19.69 11.12 14.55
CA LEU A 906 -19.34 10.25 15.69
C LEU A 906 -20.33 10.36 16.86
N GLN A 907 -20.97 11.51 17.07
CA GLN A 907 -22.04 11.68 18.06
C GLN A 907 -23.36 11.00 17.64
N LEU A 908 -23.62 10.82 16.34
CA LEU A 908 -24.72 9.97 15.88
C LEU A 908 -24.41 8.51 16.22
N ASP A 909 -23.23 7.99 15.89
CA ASP A 909 -22.84 6.62 16.23
C ASP A 909 -22.85 6.37 17.75
N CYS A 910 -22.31 7.32 18.52
CA CYS A 910 -22.27 7.28 19.98
C CYS A 910 -23.62 7.44 20.70
N GLY A 911 -24.72 7.57 19.97
CA GLY A 911 -26.06 7.46 20.53
C GLY A 911 -26.54 6.02 20.76
N PHE A 912 -25.85 4.99 20.25
CA PHE A 912 -26.12 3.56 20.55
C PHE A 912 -25.40 3.05 21.81
N ARG A 913 -24.91 3.97 22.66
CA ARG A 913 -24.10 3.67 23.86
C ARG A 913 -24.86 2.98 25.00
N GLU A 914 -26.20 3.02 25.01
CA GLU A 914 -26.98 2.37 26.06
C GLU A 914 -27.27 0.90 25.75
N GLU A 915 -27.38 0.56 24.47
CA GLU A 915 -27.33 -0.80 23.96
C GLU A 915 -25.90 -1.36 24.02
N CYS A 916 -24.95 -0.65 23.42
CA CYS A 916 -23.54 -1.05 23.34
C CYS A 916 -22.73 -0.49 24.51
N GLN A 917 -22.99 -0.96 25.74
CA GLN A 917 -22.30 -0.46 26.95
C GLN A 917 -20.76 -0.48 26.87
N GLU A 918 -20.17 -1.37 26.06
CA GLU A 918 -18.71 -1.42 25.84
C GLU A 918 -18.15 -0.25 25.01
N SER A 919 -18.96 0.43 24.18
CA SER A 919 -18.54 1.64 23.46
C SER A 919 -18.75 2.91 24.28
N LYS A 920 -19.48 2.85 25.39
CA LYS A 920 -19.80 4.00 26.25
C LYS A 920 -18.57 4.80 26.69
N GLN A 921 -17.48 4.13 27.09
CA GLN A 921 -16.24 4.81 27.49
C GLN A 921 -15.46 5.42 26.29
N ALA A 922 -15.66 4.90 25.08
CA ALA A 922 -15.14 5.53 23.86
C ALA A 922 -15.95 6.81 23.58
N CYS A 923 -17.27 6.72 23.69
CA CYS A 923 -18.21 7.81 23.45
C CYS A 923 -18.09 8.96 24.44
N GLU A 924 -17.98 8.69 25.74
CA GLU A 924 -17.74 9.72 26.76
C GLU A 924 -16.46 10.54 26.45
N LYS A 925 -15.43 9.88 25.90
CA LYS A 925 -14.18 10.51 25.47
C LYS A 925 -14.29 11.21 24.11
N ILE A 926 -15.14 10.74 23.20
CA ILE A 926 -15.47 11.46 21.96
C ILE A 926 -16.25 12.74 22.30
N ASP A 927 -17.28 12.66 23.15
CA ASP A 927 -18.04 13.81 23.64
C ASP A 927 -17.14 14.82 24.38
N GLU A 928 -16.19 14.36 25.21
CA GLU A 928 -15.16 15.21 25.83
C GLU A 928 -14.23 15.85 24.79
N LEU A 929 -13.70 15.07 23.84
CA LEU A 929 -12.82 15.57 22.79
C LEU A 929 -13.52 16.66 21.98
N CYS A 930 -14.73 16.37 21.47
CA CYS A 930 -15.58 17.25 20.67
C CYS A 930 -16.04 18.50 21.44
N GLY A 931 -16.58 18.34 22.66
CA GLY A 931 -16.98 19.47 23.51
C GLY A 931 -15.80 20.37 23.90
N GLY A 932 -14.59 19.82 23.95
CA GLY A 932 -13.35 20.56 24.18
C GLY A 932 -12.79 21.27 22.95
N ILE A 933 -13.38 21.17 21.75
CA ILE A 933 -12.91 21.88 20.54
C ILE A 933 -13.43 23.32 20.58
N LYS A 934 -12.64 24.23 21.15
CA LYS A 934 -13.00 25.65 21.29
C LYS A 934 -12.65 26.43 20.01
N PRO A 935 -13.54 27.27 19.47
CA PRO A 935 -13.23 28.11 18.31
C PRO A 935 -12.08 29.08 18.55
N LEU A 936 -11.55 29.67 17.48
CA LEU A 936 -10.51 30.70 17.50
C LEU A 936 -11.07 32.03 18.03
N GLU A 937 -10.49 32.56 19.12
CA GLU A 937 -10.89 33.86 19.69
C GLU A 937 -10.20 35.03 18.98
N ILE A 938 -10.78 35.50 17.88
CA ILE A 938 -10.38 36.76 17.24
C ILE A 938 -11.04 37.93 18.00
N LYS A 939 -10.25 38.73 18.72
CA LYS A 939 -10.72 39.92 19.45
C LYS A 939 -10.50 41.18 18.60
N PRO A 940 -11.55 41.82 18.04
CA PRO A 940 -11.39 43.06 17.29
C PRO A 940 -11.09 44.22 18.24
N HIS A 941 -10.15 45.09 17.86
CA HIS A 941 -9.77 46.26 18.68
C HIS A 941 -10.80 47.39 18.71
N HIS A 942 -11.82 47.35 17.85
CA HIS A 942 -12.94 48.30 17.86
C HIS A 942 -14.24 47.61 17.41
N THR A 943 -15.38 48.06 17.94
CA THR A 943 -16.71 47.59 17.53
C THR A 943 -17.62 48.80 17.35
N GLU A 944 -18.09 49.05 16.13
CA GLU A 944 -19.17 50.00 15.87
C GLU A 944 -20.52 49.29 15.76
N THR A 945 -21.59 49.96 16.18
CA THR A 945 -22.97 49.46 16.08
C THR A 945 -23.79 50.43 15.25
N GLN A 946 -24.12 50.04 14.02
CA GLN A 946 -25.05 50.80 13.17
C GLN A 946 -26.49 50.38 13.44
N LYS A 947 -27.40 51.36 13.56
CA LYS A 947 -28.85 51.14 13.51
C LYS A 947 -29.35 51.57 12.14
N GLU A 948 -30.14 50.72 11.49
CA GLU A 948 -30.94 51.14 10.34
C GLU A 948 -32.22 51.83 10.82
N ILE A 949 -32.65 52.85 10.06
CA ILE A 949 -33.97 53.47 10.18
C ILE A 949 -34.66 53.23 8.83
N SER A 950 -35.88 52.72 8.87
CA SER A 950 -36.65 52.35 7.69
C SER A 950 -38.02 53.00 7.74
N THR A 951 -38.44 53.61 6.64
CA THR A 951 -39.68 54.40 6.55
C THR A 951 -40.55 53.81 5.45
N THR A 952 -41.79 53.45 5.80
CA THR A 952 -42.75 52.83 4.87
C THR A 952 -43.77 53.86 4.39
N THR A 953 -43.94 53.94 3.07
CA THR A 953 -44.92 54.81 2.41
C THR A 953 -45.86 53.96 1.56
N THR A 954 -47.17 54.15 1.70
CA THR A 954 -48.19 53.41 0.93
C THR A 954 -48.90 54.35 -0.04
N THR A 955 -49.00 53.93 -1.30
CA THR A 955 -49.67 54.67 -2.37
C THR A 955 -50.74 53.79 -3.00
N THR A 956 -51.98 54.28 -3.00
CA THR A 956 -53.12 53.58 -3.62
C THR A 956 -53.49 54.23 -4.95
N THR A 957 -53.58 53.43 -6.01
CA THR A 957 -53.98 53.87 -7.34
C THR A 957 -55.23 53.13 -7.78
N THR A 958 -56.30 53.87 -8.08
CA THR A 958 -57.57 53.32 -8.57
C THR A 958 -57.69 53.58 -10.06
N THR A 959 -57.92 52.54 -10.86
CA THR A 959 -58.08 52.65 -12.32
C THR A 959 -59.50 52.26 -12.70
N THR A 960 -60.20 53.19 -13.36
CA THR A 960 -61.62 53.03 -13.72
C THR A 960 -61.78 52.70 -15.20
N THR A 961 -62.07 51.44 -15.48
CA THR A 961 -62.78 50.99 -16.70
C THR A 961 -64.04 50.24 -16.27
N THR A 962 -64.73 49.54 -17.19
CA THR A 962 -66.06 48.94 -16.96
C THR A 962 -66.15 47.94 -15.80
N THR A 963 -65.01 47.50 -15.25
CA THR A 963 -64.93 46.88 -13.92
C THR A 963 -63.84 47.60 -13.12
N THR A 964 -64.23 48.37 -12.08
CA THR A 964 -63.28 49.15 -11.27
C THR A 964 -62.29 48.24 -10.53
N THR A 965 -61.00 48.54 -10.62
CA THR A 965 -59.94 47.81 -9.90
C THR A 965 -59.05 48.79 -9.14
N THR A 966 -58.82 48.51 -7.85
CA THR A 966 -58.00 49.33 -6.96
C THR A 966 -56.73 48.57 -6.59
N THR A 967 -55.56 49.17 -6.82
CA THR A 967 -54.26 48.57 -6.51
C THR A 967 -53.53 49.41 -5.48
N THR A 968 -53.21 48.82 -4.33
CA THR A 968 -52.44 49.45 -3.26
C THR A 968 -51.00 48.94 -3.29
N THR A 969 -50.04 49.87 -3.42
CA THR A 969 -48.61 49.55 -3.45
C THR A 969 -47.92 50.16 -2.23
N THR A 970 -47.27 49.33 -1.43
CA THR A 970 -46.49 49.76 -0.27
C THR A 970 -44.99 49.70 -0.58
N THR A 971 -44.29 50.82 -0.40
CA THR A 971 -42.86 50.97 -0.65
C THR A 971 -42.14 51.32 0.64
N THR A 972 -41.23 50.46 1.08
CA THR A 972 -40.37 50.70 2.26
C THR A 972 -39.00 51.17 1.82
N THR A 973 -38.58 52.33 2.33
CA THR A 973 -37.31 52.99 1.98
C THR A 973 -36.43 53.07 3.22
N THR A 974 -35.26 52.43 3.17
CA THR A 974 -34.25 52.45 4.24
C THR A 974 -33.09 53.36 3.83
N THR A 975 -32.89 54.48 4.51
CA THR A 975 -31.81 55.43 4.23
C THR A 975 -30.62 55.24 5.16
N LYS A 976 -29.40 55.37 4.61
CA LYS A 976 -28.14 55.38 5.35
C LYS A 976 -27.46 56.73 5.13
N PRO A 977 -26.87 57.36 6.18
CA PRO A 977 -26.18 58.63 6.02
C PRO A 977 -24.93 58.44 5.14
N GLY A 978 -24.86 59.18 4.03
CA GLY A 978 -23.79 59.05 3.05
C GLY A 978 -22.49 59.75 3.48
N SER A 979 -21.36 59.06 3.36
CA SER A 979 -20.04 59.69 3.34
C SER A 979 -19.69 60.05 1.89
N GLY A 980 -19.33 61.31 1.65
CA GLY A 980 -19.07 61.81 0.30
C GLY A 980 -17.78 61.25 -0.32
N GLY A 981 -17.89 60.64 -1.49
CA GLY A 981 -16.78 60.09 -2.27
C GLY A 981 -17.34 59.24 -3.40
N LYS A 982 -16.83 59.39 -4.63
CA LYS A 982 -17.45 58.81 -5.83
C LYS A 982 -17.34 57.27 -5.84
N VAL A 983 -18.42 56.57 -5.49
CA VAL A 983 -18.49 55.10 -5.47
C VAL A 983 -18.86 54.55 -6.85
N THR A 984 -18.13 53.51 -7.27
CA THR A 984 -18.61 52.49 -8.20
C THR A 984 -18.49 51.14 -7.51
N GLU A 985 -19.48 50.27 -7.71
CA GLU A 985 -19.71 49.00 -6.99
C GLU A 985 -20.15 49.15 -5.51
N GLU A 986 -21.47 48.99 -5.27
CA GLU A 986 -22.01 48.73 -3.94
C GLU A 986 -21.93 47.22 -3.62
N CYS A 987 -21.30 46.84 -2.51
CA CYS A 987 -21.36 45.47 -2.03
C CYS A 987 -22.73 45.17 -1.38
N THR A 988 -23.56 44.36 -2.04
CA THR A 988 -24.85 43.90 -1.50
C THR A 988 -24.66 43.05 -0.24
N MET A 989 -25.41 43.34 0.83
CA MET A 989 -25.38 42.53 2.05
C MET A 989 -26.11 41.19 1.84
N ILE A 990 -25.45 40.06 2.10
CA ILE A 990 -26.13 38.75 2.13
C ILE A 990 -26.83 38.60 3.48
N GLN A 991 -28.14 38.85 3.52
CA GLN A 991 -29.00 38.38 4.61
C GLN A 991 -29.41 36.93 4.35
N THR A 992 -29.18 36.05 5.32
CA THR A 992 -29.64 34.65 5.27
C THR A 992 -31.06 34.55 5.82
N THR A 993 -32.05 34.79 4.96
CA THR A 993 -33.47 34.49 5.20
C THR A 993 -34.05 33.93 3.91
N ASP A 994 -34.63 32.72 3.95
CA ASP A 994 -35.14 32.05 2.75
C ASP A 994 -36.34 32.78 2.16
N THR A 995 -36.17 33.33 0.95
CA THR A 995 -37.26 33.88 0.14
C THR A 995 -37.21 33.32 -1.28
N TRP A 996 -38.28 32.65 -1.69
CA TRP A 996 -38.39 31.99 -2.98
C TRP A 996 -38.86 33.00 -4.05
N VAL A 997 -38.16 33.06 -5.20
CA VAL A 997 -38.55 33.90 -6.34
C VAL A 997 -38.53 33.08 -7.62
N THR A 998 -39.71 32.71 -8.11
CA THR A 998 -39.89 32.03 -9.40
C THR A 998 -39.88 33.06 -10.54
N ARG A 999 -39.16 32.80 -11.63
CA ARG A 999 -39.16 33.68 -12.81
C ARG A 999 -39.27 32.88 -14.11
N THR A 1000 -40.45 32.91 -14.71
CA THR A 1000 -40.75 32.30 -16.01
C THR A 1000 -40.10 33.11 -17.14
N SER A 1001 -39.57 32.42 -18.15
CA SER A 1001 -39.12 33.04 -19.41
C SER A 1001 -39.80 32.35 -20.58
N LEU A 1002 -40.28 33.13 -21.55
CA LEU A 1002 -40.98 32.65 -22.74
C LEU A 1002 -40.11 32.91 -23.97
N HIS A 1003 -39.72 31.86 -24.68
CA HIS A 1003 -39.10 31.98 -26.00
C HIS A 1003 -39.95 31.25 -27.03
N THR A 1004 -40.49 32.01 -27.98
CA THR A 1004 -41.22 31.49 -29.14
C THR A 1004 -40.25 31.31 -30.30
N SER A 1005 -40.16 30.09 -30.83
CA SER A 1005 -39.46 29.79 -32.09
C SER A 1005 -40.45 29.17 -33.06
N THR A 1006 -40.68 29.83 -34.19
CA THR A 1006 -41.70 29.42 -35.17
C THR A 1006 -41.09 28.56 -36.26
N THR A 1007 -41.50 27.28 -36.33
CA THR A 1007 -41.20 26.39 -37.46
C THR A 1007 -42.51 25.82 -38.00
N THR A 1008 -42.74 25.95 -39.30
CA THR A 1008 -44.05 25.74 -39.92
C THR A 1008 -44.39 24.26 -40.15
N SER A 1009 -45.30 23.68 -39.37
CA SER A 1009 -46.35 22.73 -39.83
C SER A 1009 -47.31 22.26 -38.71
N THR A 1010 -48.48 22.87 -38.66
CA THR A 1010 -49.80 22.33 -38.25
C THR A 1010 -49.88 21.07 -37.35
N SER A 1011 -49.80 21.24 -36.02
CA SER A 1011 -50.84 20.81 -35.04
C SER A 1011 -50.38 21.11 -33.61
N THR A 1012 -51.30 21.52 -32.71
CA THR A 1012 -50.92 22.11 -31.42
C THR A 1012 -51.34 21.27 -30.22
N VAL A 1013 -50.35 20.74 -29.49
CA VAL A 1013 -50.50 20.31 -28.09
C VAL A 1013 -49.30 20.85 -27.30
N THR A 1014 -49.56 21.69 -26.30
CA THR A 1014 -48.50 22.36 -25.51
C THR A 1014 -48.31 21.67 -24.17
N SER A 1015 -47.26 20.85 -24.06
CA SER A 1015 -46.83 20.24 -22.79
C SER A 1015 -45.84 21.15 -22.08
N THR A 1016 -46.20 21.63 -20.88
CA THR A 1016 -45.32 22.44 -20.04
C THR A 1016 -44.35 21.57 -19.24
N VAL A 1017 -43.03 21.82 -19.39
CA VAL A 1017 -41.99 21.17 -18.59
C VAL A 1017 -41.25 22.21 -17.76
N THR A 1018 -41.28 22.06 -16.43
CA THR A 1018 -40.57 22.92 -15.48
C THR A 1018 -39.13 22.46 -15.32
N LEU A 1019 -38.14 23.34 -15.55
CA LEU A 1019 -36.72 23.03 -15.38
C LEU A 1019 -36.03 24.07 -14.48
N THR A 1020 -35.73 23.66 -13.25
CA THR A 1020 -35.12 24.53 -12.23
C THR A 1020 -33.60 24.60 -12.42
N SER A 1021 -33.07 25.79 -12.73
CA SER A 1021 -31.62 26.00 -12.92
C SER A 1021 -31.03 26.92 -11.85
N MET A 1022 -30.05 26.42 -11.11
CA MET A 1022 -29.29 27.22 -10.13
C MET A 1022 -27.99 27.73 -10.76
N ARG A 1023 -27.87 29.05 -10.99
CA ARG A 1023 -26.60 29.70 -11.36
C ARG A 1023 -26.11 30.58 -10.21
N LYS A 1024 -24.88 30.36 -9.75
CA LYS A 1024 -24.15 31.29 -8.87
C LYS A 1024 -23.18 32.12 -9.70
N CYS A 1025 -23.07 33.41 -9.40
CA CYS A 1025 -22.10 34.31 -10.02
C CYS A 1025 -20.66 33.93 -9.62
N LYS A 1026 -19.71 34.04 -10.55
CA LYS A 1026 -18.27 33.99 -10.25
C LYS A 1026 -17.80 35.39 -9.78
N PRO A 1027 -17.05 35.51 -8.67
CA PRO A 1027 -16.20 36.67 -8.43
C PRO A 1027 -14.97 36.60 -9.35
N THR A 1028 -14.61 37.72 -9.97
CA THR A 1028 -13.35 37.84 -10.71
C THR A 1028 -12.21 38.23 -9.76
N LYS A 1029 -10.99 37.78 -10.04
CA LYS A 1029 -9.81 38.02 -9.19
C LYS A 1029 -9.14 39.33 -9.59
N CYS A 1030 -8.99 40.29 -8.67
CA CYS A 1030 -8.13 41.45 -8.89
C CYS A 1030 -6.66 41.01 -8.83
N THR A 1031 -5.90 41.31 -9.89
CA THR A 1031 -4.45 41.09 -9.96
C THR A 1031 -3.73 42.45 -9.94
N THR A 1032 -3.03 42.74 -8.86
CA THR A 1032 -2.00 43.78 -8.86
C THR A 1032 -0.77 43.25 -9.58
N ASP A 1033 -0.59 43.64 -10.84
CA ASP A 1033 0.66 44.21 -11.35
C ASP A 1033 0.48 44.65 -12.80
N SER A 1034 0.59 45.97 -13.04
CA SER A 1034 0.77 46.54 -14.37
C SER A 1034 1.27 47.98 -14.25
N ASN A 1035 2.56 48.19 -14.59
CA ASN A 1035 3.16 49.43 -15.12
C ASN A 1035 4.69 49.29 -15.16
N LYS A 1036 5.23 48.55 -16.15
CA LYS A 1036 6.63 48.70 -16.57
C LYS A 1036 6.94 48.14 -17.98
N GLU A 1037 6.26 48.69 -18.97
CA GLU A 1037 6.88 48.94 -20.28
C GLU A 1037 7.90 50.10 -20.12
N THR A 1038 8.96 50.25 -20.92
CA THR A 1038 9.61 49.41 -21.95
C THR A 1038 11.05 49.94 -22.11
N ASP A 1039 12.01 49.12 -22.57
CA ASP A 1039 12.92 49.50 -23.68
C ASP A 1039 13.78 48.32 -24.17
N LYS A 1040 13.90 48.16 -25.50
CA LYS A 1040 14.78 47.21 -26.26
C LYS A 1040 14.61 45.70 -25.92
N GLY A 1041 14.24 44.79 -26.84
CA GLY A 1041 14.09 44.83 -28.30
C GLY A 1041 15.09 43.87 -28.97
N GLY A 1042 14.70 42.91 -29.81
CA GLY A 1042 13.34 42.53 -30.26
C GLY A 1042 13.36 41.23 -31.09
N GLU A 1043 12.24 40.95 -31.78
CA GLU A 1043 12.02 39.94 -32.84
C GLU A 1043 12.47 38.47 -32.62
N GLU A 1044 11.50 37.57 -32.44
CA GLU A 1044 11.42 36.30 -33.19
C GLU A 1044 9.93 35.86 -33.28
N GLY A 1045 9.59 35.02 -34.26
CA GLY A 1045 8.24 34.92 -34.84
C GLY A 1045 7.33 33.77 -34.38
N GLU A 1046 6.16 33.66 -35.02
CA GLU A 1046 5.15 32.62 -34.82
C GLU A 1046 5.56 31.28 -35.48
N GLU A 1047 5.50 30.16 -34.75
CA GLU A 1047 5.30 28.82 -35.33
C GLU A 1047 4.37 27.96 -34.43
N ASP A 1048 3.50 27.18 -35.08
CA ASP A 1048 2.58 26.24 -34.43
C ASP A 1048 3.30 25.03 -33.80
N VAL A 1049 3.11 24.78 -32.51
CA VAL A 1049 3.51 23.50 -31.87
C VAL A 1049 2.28 22.63 -31.62
N LYS A 1050 2.15 21.58 -32.45
CA LYS A 1050 1.12 20.54 -32.33
C LYS A 1050 1.22 19.75 -31.01
N PRO A 1051 0.11 19.12 -30.55
CA PRO A 1051 0.18 18.14 -29.47
C PRO A 1051 1.14 17.00 -29.84
N ASN A 1052 1.96 16.56 -28.89
CA ASN A 1052 2.99 15.55 -29.12
C ASN A 1052 2.37 14.14 -29.15
N ASP A 1053 2.46 13.50 -30.31
CA ASP A 1053 1.96 12.14 -30.52
C ASP A 1053 2.87 11.10 -29.85
N GLY A 1054 2.34 9.91 -29.56
CA GLY A 1054 3.03 8.93 -28.72
C GLY A 1054 4.34 8.38 -29.32
N MET A 1055 5.46 8.51 -28.61
CA MET A 1055 6.77 7.96 -29.01
C MET A 1055 6.75 6.43 -29.15
N LYS A 1056 6.54 5.95 -30.38
CA LYS A 1056 6.79 4.55 -30.76
C LYS A 1056 8.30 4.31 -30.90
N ILE A 1057 8.93 3.84 -29.83
CA ILE A 1057 10.35 3.46 -29.83
C ILE A 1057 10.57 2.32 -30.83
N ARG A 1058 11.32 2.60 -31.90
CA ARG A 1058 11.88 1.56 -32.78
C ARG A 1058 13.30 1.22 -32.33
N VAL A 1059 13.49 -0.01 -31.88
CA VAL A 1059 14.80 -0.69 -31.89
C VAL A 1059 15.16 -0.86 -33.38
N PRO A 1060 16.32 -0.40 -33.91
CA PRO A 1060 17.65 -0.71 -33.36
C PRO A 1060 18.77 0.36 -33.58
N ASP A 1061 19.24 1.07 -32.53
CA ASP A 1061 20.52 1.83 -32.64
C ASP A 1061 21.38 1.90 -31.35
N MET A 1062 20.87 1.46 -30.19
CA MET A 1062 21.60 1.49 -28.90
C MET A 1062 22.93 0.71 -28.88
N ILE A 1063 23.16 -0.19 -29.85
CA ILE A 1063 24.29 -1.12 -29.85
C ILE A 1063 25.64 -0.41 -30.10
N LYS A 1064 25.67 0.73 -30.79
CA LYS A 1064 26.93 1.47 -31.04
C LYS A 1064 27.43 2.31 -29.85
N ILE A 1065 26.54 2.80 -28.99
CA ILE A 1065 26.92 3.74 -27.92
C ILE A 1065 27.55 3.01 -26.71
N MET A 1066 27.09 1.79 -26.38
CA MET A 1066 27.68 1.02 -25.27
C MET A 1066 29.12 0.55 -25.54
N LEU A 1067 29.56 0.43 -26.79
CA LEU A 1067 30.92 -0.03 -27.13
C LEU A 1067 32.01 1.04 -26.93
N LEU A 1068 31.67 2.34 -26.93
CA LEU A 1068 32.63 3.42 -26.72
C LEU A 1068 32.84 3.75 -25.22
N GLY A 1069 31.79 3.61 -24.39
CA GLY A 1069 31.86 3.93 -22.96
C GLY A 1069 32.77 3.00 -22.14
N VAL A 1070 33.07 1.79 -22.63
CA VAL A 1070 33.86 0.79 -21.90
C VAL A 1070 35.38 1.01 -22.04
N ILE A 1071 35.84 1.72 -23.07
CA ILE A 1071 37.27 1.90 -23.34
C ILE A 1071 37.91 3.00 -22.45
N VAL A 1072 37.11 3.97 -21.97
CA VAL A 1072 37.63 5.16 -21.25
C VAL A 1072 37.85 4.93 -19.75
N MET A 1073 37.22 3.93 -19.13
CA MET A 1073 37.49 3.54 -17.72
C MET A 1073 38.55 2.43 -17.59
N GLY A 1074 39.31 2.14 -18.64
CA GLY A 1074 40.46 1.22 -18.62
C GLY A 1074 41.82 1.89 -18.40
N MET A 1075 41.86 3.20 -18.16
CA MET A 1075 43.10 3.99 -18.01
C MET A 1075 42.99 5.08 -16.91
N MET A 1076 42.70 4.67 -15.68
CA MET A 1076 43.00 5.41 -14.44
C MET A 1076 43.11 4.45 -13.25
#